data_AF-M3TT23-F1
#
_entry.id   AF-M3TT23-F1
#
_cell.length_a   1.000
_cell.length_b   1.000
_cell.length_c   1.000
_cell.angle_alpha   90.00
_cell.angle_beta   90.00
_cell.angle_gamma   90.00
#
_symmetry.space_group_name_H-M   'P 1'
#
loop_
_entity.id
_entity.type
_entity.pdbx_description
1 polymer ?
#
loop_
_entity_poly.entity_id
_entity_poly.type
_entity_poly.pdbx_seq_one_letter_code
_entity_poly.pdbx_strand_id
1 'polypeptide(L)'
;MGPFKVLTHFRMMANKVSSLPLSFTTLTNLRHLDLNANCFTEFPTQITSLTNLEEIQMIQNQLTSIPDCIGNLVKLQRISFTANFLKSLPKGLAKCVDMNYIELTSNEFEEFPDVICELRKVTILMLQQNRIKEVPDSISKLEKLSGLYLSSNNFGKFPESVCTIPSLTQLELDNNNFVDIPDSLSQLTKLKTLIINKSFISCLNSVDMMSNLCQIVLSDTKCMFLPDLSQNSKLTSLNVIRGYLNEVKSLPPNCSCRFSNNQIESIELPENGVLQYMILSNNRLKVSPNLSMLSKISRLDISQNRITRFNENTCHPTLQQLDISCNPLVEFPVCITKCQSLKILNLSDCHLYDIPSNVLSSLSNLETLYIGCNHLSSLESLSVLKKLRALYLQSNNLLHFPQSIFDLITLKTLFVSNNYITTIPNQISQLTQLEQLDLCCNSILDIKPLTNIPSLKEIDVSFNFIKQIPSEIESMPNLMAFNIIGNELETHCKIPHLEKKCEFFQIQRPVLKTSKEEPTSETTFIACTVYNDKKVAKPFSIPVDLNPPFTLKMANGIKNEDEFPIDFGISEMKGRRPSMQDTSFVIKNYLMKGYHMLGLFDGHGGDTVSKLSSALFPTIFANQLQSQIKKSLSKKKLDPENYIDTWIKTAFIETYSTINEYVEKQKFTDGSAGIVILITPQKMHCANCGDSRALLVQRNTENPMSVDHKPTNPNEFRRIRQNYGYVDKSGRLNGEVGLARALGDLKCHPALTCEPEVLTFNRSNEDQAIVVACDGLWDVFDNQTVARMTRERLKTPRIADIACFLRDAAHFNDSGDNISCIVVRF
;
A
#
# COMPACT_ATOMS: atom_id res chain seq x y z
N MET A 1 -40.25 29.85 14.15
CA MET A 1 -39.32 29.16 15.08
C MET A 1 -39.67 29.33 16.57
N GLY A 2 -40.93 29.61 16.95
CA GLY A 2 -41.37 29.73 18.35
C GLY A 2 -40.92 28.60 19.32
N PRO A 3 -40.95 27.30 18.94
CA PRO A 3 -40.50 26.22 19.81
C PRO A 3 -38.97 26.04 19.91
N PHE A 4 -38.19 26.74 19.09
CA PHE A 4 -36.73 26.55 18.99
C PHE A 4 -35.90 27.56 19.81
N LYS A 5 -36.53 28.48 20.54
CA LYS A 5 -35.84 29.51 21.34
C LYS A 5 -34.98 28.93 22.47
N VAL A 6 -35.21 27.69 22.88
CA VAL A 6 -34.43 26.99 23.92
C VAL A 6 -33.22 26.23 23.36
N LEU A 7 -33.04 26.20 22.04
CA LEU A 7 -31.93 25.48 21.42
C LEU A 7 -30.59 26.06 21.86
N THR A 8 -29.73 25.16 22.37
CA THR A 8 -28.33 25.45 22.71
C THR A 8 -27.37 24.87 21.69
N HIS A 9 -27.81 23.90 20.87
CA HIS A 9 -27.01 23.25 19.83
C HIS A 9 -27.80 23.23 18.51
N PHE A 10 -27.14 23.54 17.40
CA PHE A 10 -27.71 23.48 16.07
C PHE A 10 -26.69 22.92 15.08
N ARG A 11 -27.05 21.84 14.38
CA ARG A 11 -26.19 21.17 13.39
C ARG A 11 -26.93 21.04 12.06
N MET A 12 -26.28 21.48 10.98
CA MET A 12 -26.77 21.42 9.61
C MET A 12 -25.61 21.12 8.66
N MET A 13 -24.98 19.96 8.84
CA MET A 13 -23.80 19.51 8.10
C MET A 13 -24.16 18.84 6.78
N ALA A 14 -23.24 18.87 5.79
CA ALA A 14 -23.32 18.10 4.54
C ALA A 14 -24.58 18.38 3.71
N ASN A 15 -24.89 19.67 3.55
CA ASN A 15 -26.01 20.16 2.77
C ASN A 15 -25.52 21.11 1.66
N LYS A 16 -26.43 21.72 0.92
CA LYS A 16 -26.13 22.71 -0.13
C LYS A 16 -26.50 24.14 0.29
N VAL A 17 -26.46 24.43 1.59
CA VAL A 17 -26.91 25.72 2.12
C VAL A 17 -25.87 26.79 1.82
N SER A 18 -26.31 27.94 1.31
CA SER A 18 -25.46 29.09 1.00
C SER A 18 -25.79 30.36 1.80
N SER A 19 -26.90 30.37 2.54
CA SER A 19 -27.32 31.51 3.38
C SER A 19 -28.20 31.07 4.55
N LEU A 20 -28.28 31.92 5.59
CA LEU A 20 -29.19 31.73 6.72
C LEU A 20 -30.31 32.78 6.70
N PRO A 21 -31.56 32.42 7.02
CA PRO A 21 -32.66 33.37 7.05
C PRO A 21 -32.53 34.34 8.24
N LEU A 22 -33.13 35.54 8.13
CA LEU A 22 -33.13 36.55 9.21
C LEU A 22 -33.69 36.01 10.54
N SER A 23 -34.65 35.07 10.47
CA SER A 23 -35.23 34.42 11.65
C SER A 23 -34.22 33.62 12.48
N PHE A 24 -33.04 33.30 11.94
CA PHE A 24 -31.96 32.63 12.66
C PHE A 24 -31.43 33.47 13.84
N THR A 25 -31.55 34.80 13.75
CA THR A 25 -31.19 35.74 14.83
C THR A 25 -32.01 35.54 16.11
N THR A 26 -33.13 34.81 16.05
CA THR A 26 -34.00 34.56 17.20
C THR A 26 -33.52 33.42 18.12
N LEU A 27 -32.48 32.68 17.73
CA LEU A 27 -31.91 31.55 18.47
C LEU A 27 -30.92 32.01 19.56
N THR A 28 -31.33 32.95 20.40
CA THR A 28 -30.43 33.68 21.32
C THR A 28 -29.80 32.83 22.43
N ASN A 29 -30.29 31.61 22.68
CA ASN A 29 -29.71 30.66 23.63
C ASN A 29 -28.67 29.72 23.00
N LEU A 30 -28.40 29.85 21.70
CA LEU A 30 -27.49 28.97 20.98
C LEU A 30 -26.06 29.14 21.50
N ARG A 31 -25.40 28.01 21.78
CA ARG A 31 -24.02 27.91 22.25
C ARG A 31 -23.11 27.21 21.25
N HIS A 32 -23.61 26.19 20.56
CA HIS A 32 -22.83 25.43 19.57
C HIS A 32 -23.53 25.44 18.21
N LEU A 33 -22.80 25.85 17.18
CA LEU A 33 -23.27 25.94 15.80
C LEU A 33 -22.35 25.15 14.86
N ASP A 34 -22.92 24.15 14.17
CA ASP A 34 -22.22 23.32 13.19
C ASP A 34 -22.89 23.47 11.81
N LEU A 35 -22.16 24.07 10.88
CA LEU A 35 -22.54 24.33 9.48
C LEU A 35 -21.53 23.72 8.50
N ASN A 36 -20.85 22.64 8.90
CA ASN A 36 -19.80 22.01 8.11
C ASN A 36 -20.31 21.49 6.75
N ALA A 37 -19.45 21.43 5.74
CA ALA A 37 -19.74 20.89 4.41
C ALA A 37 -21.02 21.50 3.79
N ASN A 38 -20.97 22.80 3.50
CA ASN A 38 -22.03 23.58 2.86
C ASN A 38 -21.44 24.48 1.76
N CYS A 39 -22.24 25.41 1.22
CA CYS A 39 -21.88 26.28 0.11
C CYS A 39 -21.80 27.77 0.54
N PHE A 40 -21.44 28.07 1.79
CA PHE A 40 -21.32 29.46 2.25
C PHE A 40 -20.07 30.12 1.65
N THR A 41 -20.25 31.14 0.81
CA THR A 41 -19.16 31.96 0.25
C THR A 41 -18.76 33.14 1.14
N GLU A 42 -19.70 33.57 1.99
CA GLU A 42 -19.54 34.64 2.96
C GLU A 42 -20.01 34.17 4.34
N PHE A 43 -19.42 34.73 5.40
CA PHE A 43 -19.84 34.40 6.76
C PHE A 43 -21.24 34.99 7.06
N PRO A 44 -22.22 34.18 7.50
CA PRO A 44 -23.57 34.66 7.76
C PRO A 44 -23.61 35.65 8.93
N THR A 45 -23.85 36.93 8.66
CA THR A 45 -23.86 37.99 9.68
C THR A 45 -24.96 37.81 10.73
N GLN A 46 -26.00 37.04 10.43
CA GLN A 46 -27.04 36.64 11.38
C GLN A 46 -26.43 35.94 12.62
N ILE A 47 -25.35 35.17 12.44
CA ILE A 47 -24.65 34.48 13.53
C ILE A 47 -24.09 35.47 14.55
N THR A 48 -23.67 36.67 14.13
CA THR A 48 -23.04 37.67 15.04
C THR A 48 -24.01 38.31 16.03
N SER A 49 -25.32 38.03 15.91
CA SER A 49 -26.34 38.42 16.90
C SER A 49 -26.48 37.43 18.07
N LEU A 50 -25.93 36.23 17.93
CA LEU A 50 -26.08 35.12 18.88
C LEU A 50 -24.98 35.16 19.95
N THR A 51 -25.01 36.17 20.82
CA THR A 51 -23.93 36.51 21.77
C THR A 51 -23.61 35.43 22.82
N ASN A 52 -24.44 34.39 22.94
CA ASN A 52 -24.19 33.24 23.79
C ASN A 52 -23.38 32.11 23.11
N LEU A 53 -22.99 32.27 21.83
CA LEU A 53 -22.20 31.27 21.13
C LEU A 53 -20.83 31.07 21.79
N GLU A 54 -20.52 29.80 22.04
CA GLU A 54 -19.27 29.29 22.60
C GLU A 54 -18.46 28.57 21.50
N GLU A 55 -19.11 27.99 20.49
CA GLU A 55 -18.46 27.26 19.40
C GLU A 55 -19.13 27.48 18.03
N ILE A 56 -18.29 27.69 17.00
CA ILE A 56 -18.71 27.75 15.59
C ILE A 56 -17.84 26.82 14.75
N GLN A 57 -18.49 25.93 14.00
CA GLN A 57 -17.84 25.07 13.01
C GLN A 57 -18.42 25.38 11.61
N MET A 58 -17.56 25.79 10.69
CA MET A 58 -17.90 26.02 9.27
C MET A 58 -16.82 25.41 8.36
N ILE A 59 -16.38 24.20 8.70
CA ILE A 59 -15.40 23.41 7.93
C ILE A 59 -15.98 23.13 6.53
N GLN A 60 -15.14 23.12 5.50
CA GLN A 60 -15.56 22.78 4.12
C GLN A 60 -16.70 23.67 3.61
N ASN A 61 -16.45 24.97 3.62
CA ASN A 61 -17.29 25.95 2.94
C ASN A 61 -16.44 26.69 1.90
N GLN A 62 -16.90 27.85 1.44
CA GLN A 62 -16.24 28.67 0.44
C GLN A 62 -15.95 30.08 0.99
N LEU A 63 -15.80 30.19 2.31
CA LEU A 63 -15.63 31.47 2.99
C LEU A 63 -14.34 32.15 2.53
N THR A 64 -14.48 33.39 2.07
CA THR A 64 -13.33 34.23 1.66
C THR A 64 -12.93 35.24 2.73
N SER A 65 -13.84 35.59 3.64
CA SER A 65 -13.61 36.53 4.74
C SER A 65 -14.56 36.28 5.92
N ILE A 66 -14.20 36.82 7.08
CA ILE A 66 -15.02 36.87 8.30
C ILE A 66 -15.24 38.35 8.67
N PRO A 67 -16.46 38.80 9.01
CA PRO A 67 -16.75 40.19 9.29
C PRO A 67 -16.26 40.63 10.67
N ASP A 68 -15.93 41.92 10.83
CA ASP A 68 -15.48 42.51 12.10
C ASP A 68 -16.51 42.36 13.24
N CYS A 69 -17.80 42.25 12.92
CA CYS A 69 -18.85 42.03 13.92
C CYS A 69 -18.79 40.64 14.57
N ILE A 70 -17.91 39.73 14.14
CA ILE A 70 -17.61 38.49 14.88
C ILE A 70 -17.22 38.77 16.34
N GLY A 71 -16.61 39.93 16.60
CA GLY A 71 -16.24 40.39 17.94
C GLY A 71 -17.41 40.61 18.91
N ASN A 72 -18.66 40.56 18.44
CA ASN A 72 -19.84 40.57 19.31
C ASN A 72 -20.01 39.25 20.09
N LEU A 73 -19.38 38.16 19.60
CA LEU A 73 -19.45 36.83 20.19
C LEU A 73 -18.41 36.68 21.31
N VAL A 74 -18.55 37.48 22.36
CA VAL A 74 -17.53 37.59 23.43
C VAL A 74 -17.33 36.31 24.24
N LYS A 75 -18.29 35.38 24.21
CA LYS A 75 -18.21 34.06 24.86
C LYS A 75 -17.60 32.96 23.98
N LEU A 76 -17.20 33.30 22.75
CA LEU A 76 -16.69 32.34 21.79
C LEU A 76 -15.36 31.75 22.28
N GLN A 77 -15.33 30.43 22.40
CA GLN A 77 -14.21 29.64 22.91
C GLN A 77 -13.52 28.85 21.79
N ARG A 78 -14.28 28.43 20.78
CA ARG A 78 -13.82 27.51 19.73
C ARG A 78 -14.29 27.95 18.36
N ILE A 79 -13.38 28.02 17.39
CA ILE A 79 -13.72 28.19 15.98
C ILE A 79 -13.02 27.14 15.13
N SER A 80 -13.73 26.61 14.13
CA SER A 80 -13.14 25.78 13.08
C SER A 80 -13.63 26.23 11.71
N PHE A 81 -12.71 26.76 10.91
CA PHE A 81 -12.93 27.23 9.54
C PHE A 81 -12.03 26.50 8.54
N THR A 82 -11.71 25.24 8.83
CA THR A 82 -10.88 24.38 7.96
C THR A 82 -11.42 24.26 6.54
N ALA A 83 -10.55 24.18 5.53
CA ALA A 83 -10.92 23.97 4.13
C ALA A 83 -11.87 25.05 3.58
N ASN A 84 -11.48 26.32 3.74
CA ASN A 84 -12.12 27.50 3.15
C ASN A 84 -11.10 28.28 2.29
N PHE A 85 -11.40 29.53 1.93
CA PHE A 85 -10.52 30.41 1.13
C PHE A 85 -10.13 31.68 1.91
N LEU A 86 -9.99 31.58 3.23
CA LEU A 86 -9.66 32.72 4.08
C LEU A 86 -8.21 33.17 3.85
N LYS A 87 -8.01 34.48 3.72
CA LYS A 87 -6.68 35.11 3.59
C LYS A 87 -6.24 35.88 4.83
N SER A 88 -7.20 36.30 5.66
CA SER A 88 -6.97 37.08 6.88
C SER A 88 -8.11 36.87 7.87
N LEU A 89 -7.91 37.34 9.11
CA LEU A 89 -8.96 37.39 10.14
C LEU A 89 -9.23 38.85 10.53
N PRO A 90 -10.50 39.18 10.89
CA PRO A 90 -10.90 40.53 11.26
C PRO A 90 -10.31 40.98 12.60
N LYS A 91 -10.04 42.28 12.75
CA LYS A 91 -9.54 42.87 14.01
C LYS A 91 -10.55 42.71 15.15
N GLY A 92 -11.85 42.68 14.82
CA GLY A 92 -12.91 42.44 15.80
C GLY A 92 -12.76 41.14 16.59
N LEU A 93 -12.08 40.12 16.04
CA LEU A 93 -11.89 38.82 16.70
C LEU A 93 -11.13 38.92 18.04
N ALA A 94 -10.29 39.94 18.23
CA ALA A 94 -9.57 40.18 19.49
C ALA A 94 -10.49 40.39 20.71
N LYS A 95 -11.78 40.70 20.50
CA LYS A 95 -12.78 40.83 21.58
C LYS A 95 -13.24 39.49 22.15
N CYS A 96 -13.00 38.38 21.45
CA CYS A 96 -13.38 37.03 21.87
C CYS A 96 -12.34 36.44 22.83
N VAL A 97 -12.12 37.10 23.98
CA VAL A 97 -11.01 36.82 24.92
C VAL A 97 -11.07 35.44 25.59
N ASP A 98 -12.20 34.74 25.47
CA ASP A 98 -12.39 33.37 25.97
C ASP A 98 -11.94 32.28 24.98
N MET A 99 -11.46 32.66 23.80
CA MET A 99 -10.97 31.73 22.77
C MET A 99 -9.83 30.85 23.29
N ASN A 100 -10.02 29.53 23.21
CA ASN A 100 -9.04 28.53 23.62
C ASN A 100 -8.58 27.59 22.49
N TYR A 101 -9.35 27.51 21.39
CA TYR A 101 -9.09 26.60 20.27
C TYR A 101 -9.43 27.28 18.95
N ILE A 102 -8.46 27.31 18.03
CA ILE A 102 -8.62 27.91 16.69
C ILE A 102 -8.10 26.93 15.64
N GLU A 103 -8.96 26.63 14.66
CA GLU A 103 -8.61 25.77 13.53
C GLU A 103 -8.88 26.45 12.19
N LEU A 104 -7.81 26.62 11.41
CA LEU A 104 -7.77 27.39 10.16
C LEU A 104 -7.02 26.61 9.06
N THR A 105 -6.95 25.29 9.21
CA THR A 105 -6.26 24.38 8.29
C THR A 105 -6.79 24.50 6.86
N SER A 106 -5.94 24.36 5.84
CA SER A 106 -6.34 24.35 4.42
C SER A 106 -7.07 25.64 4.01
N ASN A 107 -6.45 26.80 4.21
CA ASN A 107 -6.95 28.10 3.77
C ASN A 107 -5.90 28.77 2.84
N GLU A 108 -6.00 30.09 2.64
CA GLU A 108 -5.11 30.87 1.78
C GLU A 108 -4.30 31.93 2.55
N PHE A 109 -3.99 31.69 3.83
CA PHE A 109 -3.18 32.62 4.63
C PHE A 109 -1.74 32.67 4.10
N GLU A 110 -1.32 33.82 3.56
CA GLU A 110 0.09 34.08 3.17
C GLU A 110 0.92 34.68 4.32
N GLU A 111 0.24 35.38 5.24
CA GLU A 111 0.80 35.94 6.47
C GLU A 111 0.13 35.27 7.67
N PHE A 112 0.87 35.21 8.78
CA PHE A 112 0.30 34.75 10.04
C PHE A 112 -0.80 35.73 10.50
N PRO A 113 -1.96 35.26 10.97
CA PRO A 113 -3.04 36.14 11.42
C PRO A 113 -2.74 36.73 12.81
N ASP A 114 -2.00 37.84 12.86
CA ASP A 114 -1.52 38.51 14.08
C ASP A 114 -2.59 38.80 15.14
N VAL A 115 -3.86 38.97 14.75
CA VAL A 115 -4.98 39.16 15.67
C VAL A 115 -5.13 38.00 16.67
N ILE A 116 -4.69 36.79 16.29
CA ILE A 116 -4.70 35.62 17.18
C ILE A 116 -3.79 35.84 18.39
N CYS A 117 -2.70 36.59 18.25
CA CYS A 117 -1.74 36.85 19.33
C CYS A 117 -2.33 37.68 20.49
N GLU A 118 -3.49 38.31 20.31
CA GLU A 118 -4.22 39.00 21.39
C GLU A 118 -5.10 38.05 22.24
N LEU A 119 -5.32 36.82 21.77
CA LEU A 119 -6.19 35.82 22.39
C LEU A 119 -5.41 34.95 23.41
N ARG A 120 -5.04 35.54 24.54
CA ARG A 120 -4.12 34.94 25.54
C ARG A 120 -4.57 33.62 26.19
N LYS A 121 -5.81 33.18 25.96
CA LYS A 121 -6.34 31.89 26.45
C LYS A 121 -6.19 30.76 25.43
N VAL A 122 -5.70 31.04 24.22
CA VAL A 122 -5.47 30.01 23.19
C VAL A 122 -4.49 28.96 23.71
N THR A 123 -4.92 27.70 23.60
CA THR A 123 -4.15 26.52 24.01
C THR A 123 -3.74 25.67 22.81
N ILE A 124 -4.55 25.70 21.74
CA ILE A 124 -4.33 24.95 20.50
C ILE A 124 -4.58 25.90 19.32
N LEU A 125 -3.60 25.98 18.42
CA LEU A 125 -3.69 26.75 17.17
C LEU A 125 -3.27 25.88 15.98
N MET A 126 -4.19 25.72 15.03
CA MET A 126 -4.02 24.88 13.84
C MET A 126 -4.08 25.74 12.57
N LEU A 127 -2.97 25.78 11.83
CA LEU A 127 -2.76 26.62 10.65
C LEU A 127 -2.11 25.82 9.50
N GLN A 128 -2.26 24.50 9.50
CA GLN A 128 -1.64 23.64 8.49
C GLN A 128 -2.19 23.92 7.08
N GLN A 129 -1.44 23.57 6.03
CA GLN A 129 -1.88 23.69 4.64
C GLN A 129 -2.30 25.12 4.26
N ASN A 130 -1.47 26.09 4.62
CA ASN A 130 -1.61 27.49 4.21
C ASN A 130 -0.36 27.89 3.39
N ARG A 131 -0.09 29.18 3.26
CA ARG A 131 1.06 29.73 2.52
C ARG A 131 1.91 30.65 3.40
N ILE A 132 1.87 30.44 4.71
CA ILE A 132 2.53 31.30 5.71
C ILE A 132 4.05 31.17 5.57
N LYS A 133 4.75 32.31 5.62
CA LYS A 133 6.21 32.38 5.46
C LYS A 133 6.96 32.68 6.76
N GLU A 134 6.30 33.32 7.72
CA GLU A 134 6.87 33.74 8.99
C GLU A 134 5.82 33.73 10.12
N VAL A 135 6.30 33.62 11.36
CA VAL A 135 5.49 33.74 12.57
C VAL A 135 5.96 35.01 13.31
N PRO A 136 5.06 35.92 13.70
CA PRO A 136 5.43 37.19 14.33
C PRO A 136 5.97 36.99 15.74
N ASP A 137 6.82 37.90 16.22
CA ASP A 137 7.33 37.90 17.61
C ASP A 137 6.21 38.05 18.65
N SER A 138 5.07 38.62 18.24
CA SER A 138 3.88 38.76 19.07
C SER A 138 3.28 37.41 19.50
N ILE A 139 3.66 36.29 18.88
CA ILE A 139 3.24 34.93 19.28
C ILE A 139 3.60 34.61 20.73
N SER A 140 4.66 35.24 21.25
CA SER A 140 5.09 35.15 22.66
C SER A 140 4.00 35.53 23.67
N LYS A 141 3.00 36.33 23.27
CA LYS A 141 1.84 36.70 24.10
C LYS A 141 0.93 35.50 24.44
N LEU A 142 1.03 34.40 23.69
CA LEU A 142 0.22 33.20 23.88
C LEU A 142 0.83 32.27 24.94
N GLU A 143 0.93 32.75 26.18
CA GLU A 143 1.58 32.06 27.32
C GLU A 143 0.92 30.72 27.72
N LYS A 144 -0.28 30.42 27.20
CA LYS A 144 -1.01 29.16 27.43
C LYS A 144 -0.95 28.21 26.23
N LEU A 145 -0.30 28.61 25.13
CA LEU A 145 -0.25 27.80 23.91
C LEU A 145 0.55 26.53 24.18
N SER A 146 -0.15 25.39 24.07
CA SER A 146 0.40 24.07 24.34
C SER A 146 0.63 23.27 23.06
N GLY A 147 -0.17 23.53 22.01
CA GLY A 147 -0.03 22.91 20.70
C GLY A 147 -0.11 23.94 19.56
N LEU A 148 0.94 23.97 18.74
CA LEU A 148 1.04 24.82 17.55
C LEU A 148 1.31 23.96 16.32
N TYR A 149 0.41 24.05 15.34
CA TYR A 149 0.45 23.21 14.15
C TYR A 149 0.58 24.06 12.89
N LEU A 150 1.72 23.97 12.23
CA LEU A 150 2.16 24.84 11.13
C LEU A 150 2.63 24.05 9.89
N SER A 151 2.32 22.75 9.83
CA SER A 151 2.72 21.86 8.74
C SER A 151 2.17 22.30 7.37
N SER A 152 2.88 22.01 6.28
CA SER A 152 2.47 22.37 4.90
C SER A 152 2.24 23.86 4.72
N ASN A 153 3.25 24.66 5.04
CA ASN A 153 3.29 26.10 4.79
C ASN A 153 4.50 26.44 3.90
N ASN A 154 4.85 27.72 3.81
CA ASN A 154 5.93 28.22 2.96
C ASN A 154 7.10 28.75 3.79
N PHE A 155 7.36 28.18 4.97
CA PHE A 155 8.49 28.58 5.82
C PHE A 155 9.81 28.25 5.13
N GLY A 156 10.52 29.27 4.64
CA GLY A 156 11.88 29.13 4.07
C GLY A 156 12.99 29.10 5.13
N LYS A 157 12.69 29.58 6.34
CA LYS A 157 13.53 29.48 7.54
C LYS A 157 12.68 28.95 8.69
N PHE A 158 13.30 28.31 9.66
CA PHE A 158 12.61 27.91 10.88
C PHE A 158 12.04 29.17 11.57
N PRO A 159 10.78 29.17 12.05
CA PRO A 159 10.17 30.31 12.70
C PRO A 159 10.69 30.46 14.14
N GLU A 160 11.81 31.18 14.30
CA GLU A 160 12.52 31.30 15.58
C GLU A 160 11.66 31.88 16.71
N SER A 161 10.72 32.77 16.37
CA SER A 161 9.75 33.36 17.31
C SER A 161 8.93 32.31 18.07
N VAL A 162 8.71 31.11 17.52
CA VAL A 162 8.01 30.01 18.21
C VAL A 162 8.79 29.50 19.43
N CYS A 163 10.13 29.63 19.43
CA CYS A 163 10.98 29.21 20.55
C CYS A 163 10.75 30.04 21.82
N THR A 164 10.12 31.21 21.68
CA THR A 164 9.82 32.12 22.81
C THR A 164 8.59 31.71 23.63
N ILE A 165 7.93 30.59 23.29
CA ILE A 165 6.68 30.13 23.90
C ILE A 165 6.97 29.02 24.93
N PRO A 166 7.16 29.34 26.23
CA PRO A 166 7.62 28.38 27.23
C PRO A 166 6.58 27.32 27.61
N SER A 167 5.32 27.51 27.22
CA SER A 167 4.22 26.57 27.46
C SER A 167 4.12 25.46 26.43
N LEU A 168 4.85 25.54 25.32
CA LEU A 168 4.67 24.66 24.18
C LEU A 168 5.08 23.21 24.52
N THR A 169 4.16 22.29 24.25
CA THR A 169 4.36 20.84 24.47
C THR A 169 4.31 20.04 23.18
N GLN A 170 3.70 20.61 22.14
CA GLN A 170 3.52 20.04 20.81
C GLN A 170 3.79 21.12 19.77
N LEU A 171 4.69 20.82 18.84
CA LEU A 171 5.04 21.66 17.70
C LEU A 171 5.08 20.78 16.45
N GLU A 172 4.26 21.10 15.46
CA GLU A 172 4.30 20.44 14.14
C GLU A 172 4.70 21.45 13.06
N LEU A 173 5.76 21.14 12.32
CA LEU A 173 6.33 21.98 11.26
C LEU A 173 6.58 21.17 9.96
N ASP A 174 5.95 20.01 9.81
CA ASP A 174 6.16 19.09 8.69
C ASP A 174 5.91 19.75 7.32
N ASN A 175 6.54 19.26 6.26
CA ASN A 175 6.31 19.71 4.88
C ASN A 175 6.50 21.23 4.71
N ASN A 176 7.68 21.72 5.08
CA ASN A 176 8.10 23.11 4.90
C ASN A 176 9.48 23.17 4.23
N ASN A 177 9.92 24.38 3.88
CA ASN A 177 11.10 24.61 3.03
C ASN A 177 12.37 25.00 3.80
N PHE A 178 12.38 24.94 5.13
CA PHE A 178 13.55 25.30 5.92
C PHE A 178 14.59 24.17 5.97
N VAL A 179 15.86 24.56 6.02
CA VAL A 179 17.04 23.69 5.89
C VAL A 179 17.78 23.52 7.21
N ASP A 180 17.58 24.44 8.15
CA ASP A 180 18.29 24.47 9.43
C ASP A 180 17.30 24.62 10.59
N ILE A 181 17.70 24.08 11.74
CA ILE A 181 17.02 24.25 13.03
C ILE A 181 17.89 25.18 13.89
N PRO A 182 17.33 26.23 14.50
CA PRO A 182 18.10 27.20 15.29
C PRO A 182 18.40 26.68 16.70
N ASP A 183 19.49 27.16 17.30
CA ASP A 183 19.89 26.79 18.67
C ASP A 183 18.86 27.21 19.73
N SER A 184 18.09 28.26 19.45
CA SER A 184 16.98 28.71 20.28
C SER A 184 15.87 27.67 20.44
N LEU A 185 15.80 26.62 19.61
CA LEU A 185 14.88 25.49 19.84
C LEU A 185 15.05 24.88 21.23
N SER A 186 16.27 24.90 21.78
CA SER A 186 16.59 24.44 23.14
C SER A 186 15.82 25.17 24.24
N GLN A 187 15.27 26.36 23.97
CA GLN A 187 14.45 27.13 24.92
C GLN A 187 13.08 26.48 25.19
N LEU A 188 12.61 25.58 24.31
CA LEU A 188 11.36 24.85 24.45
C LEU A 188 11.47 23.71 25.49
N THR A 189 11.76 24.06 26.74
CA THR A 189 12.06 23.13 27.83
C THR A 189 10.92 22.17 28.22
N LYS A 190 9.67 22.46 27.82
CA LYS A 190 8.50 21.58 28.05
C LYS A 190 8.18 20.65 26.88
N LEU A 191 8.88 20.78 25.75
CA LEU A 191 8.64 19.94 24.57
C LEU A 191 9.00 18.49 24.90
N LYS A 192 8.06 17.58 24.65
CA LYS A 192 8.25 16.13 24.86
C LYS A 192 8.47 15.38 23.56
N THR A 193 7.93 15.90 22.47
CA THR A 193 7.90 15.24 21.18
C THR A 193 8.28 16.25 20.11
N LEU A 194 9.32 15.94 19.34
CA LEU A 194 9.73 16.70 18.17
C LEU A 194 9.46 15.85 16.94
N ILE A 195 8.52 16.28 16.10
CA ILE A 195 8.19 15.64 14.82
C ILE A 195 8.53 16.62 13.73
N ILE A 196 9.41 16.21 12.81
CA ILE A 196 9.71 16.98 11.61
C ILE A 196 9.82 16.04 10.42
N ASN A 197 8.78 16.02 9.60
CA ASN A 197 8.70 15.19 8.41
C ASN A 197 8.77 16.02 7.13
N LYS A 198 9.22 15.41 6.03
CA LYS A 198 9.20 16.00 4.68
C LYS A 198 9.79 17.42 4.63
N SER A 199 10.95 17.60 5.26
CA SER A 199 11.60 18.90 5.39
C SER A 199 13.02 18.84 4.84
N PHE A 200 13.59 19.97 4.44
CA PHE A 200 14.93 20.01 3.83
C PHE A 200 16.07 20.05 4.85
N ILE A 201 15.77 19.73 6.12
CA ILE A 201 16.69 19.86 7.25
C ILE A 201 17.92 19.01 7.03
N SER A 202 19.10 19.63 7.14
CA SER A 202 20.39 18.99 6.94
C SER A 202 21.01 18.40 8.22
N CYS A 203 20.62 18.93 9.40
CA CYS A 203 21.13 18.53 10.71
C CYS A 203 20.16 18.86 11.86
N LEU A 204 20.29 18.16 12.99
CA LEU A 204 19.62 18.46 14.26
C LEU A 204 20.62 19.07 15.25
N ASN A 205 20.78 20.39 15.26
CA ASN A 205 21.63 21.06 16.24
C ASN A 205 20.86 21.31 17.54
N SER A 206 21.58 21.37 18.68
CA SER A 206 21.06 21.82 19.98
C SER A 206 19.94 20.99 20.62
N VAL A 207 19.58 19.85 20.01
CA VAL A 207 18.56 18.91 20.54
C VAL A 207 19.10 18.05 21.68
N ASP A 208 20.41 17.83 21.72
CA ASP A 208 21.15 17.23 22.82
C ASP A 208 20.91 17.98 24.15
N MET A 209 20.78 19.30 24.11
CA MET A 209 20.49 20.13 25.30
C MET A 209 19.05 19.97 25.84
N MET A 210 18.14 19.38 25.06
CA MET A 210 16.71 19.28 25.40
C MET A 210 16.41 18.03 26.25
N SER A 211 16.80 18.07 27.52
CA SER A 211 16.71 16.92 28.46
C SER A 211 15.30 16.39 28.76
N ASN A 212 14.22 17.09 28.38
CA ASN A 212 12.83 16.67 28.57
C ASN A 212 12.21 15.95 27.36
N LEU A 213 12.93 15.86 26.24
CA LEU A 213 12.44 15.14 25.07
C LEU A 213 12.30 13.64 25.37
N CYS A 214 11.12 13.11 25.06
CA CYS A 214 10.80 11.69 25.14
C CYS A 214 10.81 11.02 23.76
N GLN A 215 10.56 11.79 22.69
CA GLN A 215 10.44 11.27 21.34
C GLN A 215 10.97 12.24 20.29
N ILE A 216 11.76 11.72 19.35
CA ILE A 216 12.18 12.43 18.14
C ILE A 216 11.75 11.59 16.93
N VAL A 217 11.03 12.22 16.01
CA VAL A 217 10.66 11.62 14.72
C VAL A 217 11.10 12.54 13.59
N LEU A 218 12.01 12.06 12.77
CA LEU A 218 12.34 12.63 11.48
C LEU A 218 11.98 11.64 10.39
N SER A 219 11.16 12.04 9.42
CA SER A 219 10.94 11.24 8.22
C SER A 219 11.13 12.08 6.97
N ASP A 220 11.70 11.51 5.91
CA ASP A 220 11.78 12.21 4.63
C ASP A 220 12.55 13.53 4.76
N THR A 221 13.69 13.50 5.48
CA THR A 221 14.57 14.66 5.74
C THR A 221 15.94 14.50 5.09
N LYS A 222 16.66 15.60 4.91
CA LYS A 222 18.06 15.60 4.43
C LYS A 222 19.08 15.48 5.57
N CYS A 223 18.64 15.07 6.77
CA CYS A 223 19.49 15.04 7.94
C CYS A 223 20.58 13.99 7.77
N MET A 224 21.85 14.43 7.77
CA MET A 224 22.99 13.52 7.53
C MET A 224 23.60 12.97 8.81
N PHE A 225 23.47 13.66 9.94
CA PHE A 225 24.04 13.28 11.23
C PHE A 225 23.14 13.69 12.39
N LEU A 226 23.25 12.97 13.50
CA LEU A 226 22.61 13.30 14.78
C LEU A 226 23.63 13.89 15.75
N PRO A 227 23.21 14.79 16.67
CA PRO A 227 24.05 15.26 17.76
C PRO A 227 24.31 14.13 18.76
N ASP A 228 25.17 14.36 19.74
CA ASP A 228 25.41 13.38 20.82
C ASP A 228 24.19 13.29 21.74
N LEU A 229 23.42 12.21 21.62
CA LEU A 229 22.21 11.99 22.42
C LEU A 229 22.43 11.08 23.65
N SER A 230 23.69 10.80 24.02
CA SER A 230 24.02 9.90 25.14
C SER A 230 23.46 10.39 26.48
N GLN A 231 23.34 11.70 26.68
CA GLN A 231 22.85 12.32 27.91
C GLN A 231 21.31 12.42 27.97
N ASN A 232 20.59 12.16 26.87
CA ASN A 232 19.13 12.28 26.80
C ASN A 232 18.42 11.05 27.39
N SER A 233 18.57 10.82 28.70
CA SER A 233 18.07 9.61 29.37
C SER A 233 16.54 9.42 29.34
N LYS A 234 15.78 10.49 29.08
CA LYS A 234 14.31 10.45 28.93
C LYS A 234 13.85 10.07 27.52
N LEU A 235 14.74 10.08 26.52
CA LEU A 235 14.40 9.78 25.13
C LEU A 235 14.15 8.28 24.97
N THR A 236 12.88 7.89 24.90
CA THR A 236 12.46 6.49 24.79
C THR A 236 12.24 6.04 23.34
N SER A 237 12.09 6.99 22.41
CA SER A 237 11.92 6.72 20.98
C SER A 237 12.69 7.70 20.09
N LEU A 238 13.52 7.16 19.20
CA LEU A 238 14.28 7.91 18.21
C LEU A 238 14.06 7.27 16.83
N ASN A 239 13.24 7.93 16.01
CA ASN A 239 12.88 7.47 14.68
C ASN A 239 13.42 8.45 13.64
N VAL A 240 14.39 8.05 12.84
CA VAL A 240 14.90 8.84 11.71
C VAL A 240 14.82 7.96 10.48
N ILE A 241 13.79 8.09 9.66
CA ILE A 241 13.48 7.15 8.57
C ILE A 241 13.40 7.84 7.20
N ARG A 242 13.65 7.10 6.11
CA ARG A 242 13.56 7.62 4.74
C ARG A 242 14.38 8.91 4.56
N GLY A 243 15.63 8.90 5.00
CA GLY A 243 16.48 10.10 5.06
C GLY A 243 17.88 9.88 4.49
N TYR A 244 18.79 10.78 4.87
CA TYR A 244 20.18 10.81 4.40
C TYR A 244 21.19 10.51 5.52
N LEU A 245 20.72 10.00 6.66
CA LEU A 245 21.56 9.74 7.83
C LEU A 245 22.64 8.72 7.45
N ASN A 246 23.92 9.08 7.61
CA ASN A 246 25.05 8.25 7.16
C ASN A 246 25.85 7.60 8.31
N GLU A 247 25.77 8.19 9.50
CA GLU A 247 26.50 7.75 10.70
C GLU A 247 25.69 8.09 11.95
N VAL A 248 25.77 7.21 12.95
CA VAL A 248 25.15 7.42 14.28
C VAL A 248 26.22 7.15 15.34
N LYS A 249 26.67 8.22 16.01
CA LYS A 249 27.80 8.17 16.96
C LYS A 249 27.40 7.93 18.42
N SER A 250 26.30 8.55 18.87
CA SER A 250 25.92 8.43 20.28
C SER A 250 24.41 8.32 20.41
N LEU A 251 23.95 7.15 20.82
CA LEU A 251 22.55 6.89 21.11
C LEU A 251 22.24 7.07 22.61
N PRO A 252 20.99 7.39 22.96
CA PRO A 252 20.56 7.39 24.35
C PRO A 252 20.49 5.95 24.90
N PRO A 253 20.80 5.73 26.19
CA PRO A 253 20.93 4.40 26.77
C PRO A 253 19.61 3.61 26.85
N ASN A 254 18.45 4.27 26.93
CA ASN A 254 17.15 3.62 27.12
C ASN A 254 16.15 3.92 25.98
N CYS A 255 16.63 3.84 24.74
CA CYS A 255 15.89 4.32 23.57
C CYS A 255 15.56 3.21 22.56
N SER A 256 14.31 3.13 22.12
CA SER A 256 13.97 2.30 20.97
C SER A 256 14.20 3.07 19.68
N CYS A 257 14.97 2.49 18.77
CA CYS A 257 15.52 3.21 17.63
C CYS A 257 14.99 2.65 16.31
N ARG A 258 14.54 3.52 15.40
CA ARG A 258 14.20 3.18 14.02
C ARG A 258 14.93 4.09 13.05
N PHE A 259 15.81 3.51 12.26
CA PHE A 259 16.68 4.18 11.32
C PHE A 259 16.51 3.68 9.87
N SER A 260 15.34 3.11 9.56
CA SER A 260 15.12 2.46 8.27
C SER A 260 15.17 3.41 7.08
N ASN A 261 15.66 2.93 5.93
CA ASN A 261 15.73 3.69 4.67
C ASN A 261 16.62 4.94 4.80
N ASN A 262 17.87 4.76 5.24
CA ASN A 262 18.87 5.84 5.29
C ASN A 262 20.16 5.40 4.55
N GLN A 263 21.27 6.06 4.85
CA GLN A 263 22.57 5.80 4.24
C GLN A 263 23.60 5.32 5.27
N ILE A 264 23.14 4.74 6.39
CA ILE A 264 23.98 4.45 7.55
C ILE A 264 25.03 3.39 7.19
N GLU A 265 26.30 3.73 7.37
CA GLU A 265 27.43 2.82 7.17
C GLU A 265 27.98 2.24 8.48
N SER A 266 27.81 2.96 9.59
CA SER A 266 28.21 2.51 10.94
C SER A 266 27.33 3.12 12.02
N ILE A 267 27.27 2.41 13.17
CA ILE A 267 26.52 2.82 14.35
C ILE A 267 27.30 2.48 15.61
N GLU A 268 27.35 3.44 16.53
CA GLU A 268 27.93 3.30 17.86
C GLU A 268 26.79 3.19 18.90
N LEU A 269 26.93 2.22 19.80
CA LEU A 269 25.91 1.86 20.78
C LEU A 269 26.28 2.35 22.18
N PRO A 270 25.29 2.69 23.02
CA PRO A 270 25.55 3.21 24.36
C PRO A 270 26.03 2.11 25.30
N GLU A 271 26.93 2.46 26.21
CA GLU A 271 27.40 1.55 27.26
C GLU A 271 26.26 1.18 28.22
N ASN A 272 26.13 -0.11 28.52
CA ASN A 272 25.10 -0.69 29.39
C ASN A 272 23.65 -0.36 28.96
N GLY A 273 23.44 0.03 27.69
CA GLY A 273 22.13 0.43 27.18
C GLY A 273 21.07 -0.68 27.22
N VAL A 274 19.82 -0.28 27.45
CA VAL A 274 18.62 -1.13 27.42
C VAL A 274 17.75 -0.70 26.24
N LEU A 275 17.84 -1.45 25.15
CA LEU A 275 17.07 -1.16 23.94
C LEU A 275 15.94 -2.19 23.83
N GLN A 276 14.71 -1.76 23.57
CA GLN A 276 13.66 -2.73 23.24
C GLN A 276 13.85 -3.26 21.83
N TYR A 277 14.07 -2.35 20.88
CA TYR A 277 14.34 -2.67 19.49
C TYR A 277 15.32 -1.69 18.85
N MET A 278 16.03 -2.18 17.84
CA MET A 278 16.83 -1.39 16.92
C MET A 278 16.51 -1.85 15.50
N ILE A 279 15.96 -0.94 14.69
CA ILE A 279 15.63 -1.21 13.29
C ILE A 279 16.54 -0.36 12.41
N LEU A 280 17.36 -1.01 11.60
CA LEU A 280 18.37 -0.46 10.69
C LEU A 280 18.13 -0.96 9.25
N SER A 281 16.91 -1.41 8.94
CA SER A 281 16.57 -1.95 7.62
C SER A 281 16.79 -0.95 6.49
N ASN A 282 17.21 -1.42 5.31
CA ASN A 282 17.46 -0.58 4.14
C ASN A 282 18.48 0.55 4.40
N ASN A 283 19.73 0.16 4.67
CA ASN A 283 20.86 1.05 4.92
C ASN A 283 22.10 0.58 4.14
N ARG A 284 23.29 1.08 4.48
CA ARG A 284 24.55 0.79 3.78
C ARG A 284 25.57 0.06 4.66
N LEU A 285 25.12 -0.59 5.76
CA LEU A 285 26.00 -1.31 6.68
C LEU A 285 26.75 -2.41 5.92
N LYS A 286 28.08 -2.41 6.01
CA LYS A 286 28.94 -3.46 5.44
C LYS A 286 29.25 -4.59 6.43
N VAL A 287 29.16 -4.27 7.72
CA VAL A 287 29.40 -5.16 8.86
C VAL A 287 28.24 -4.97 9.84
N SER A 288 27.81 -6.06 10.48
CA SER A 288 26.73 -6.00 11.47
C SER A 288 27.16 -5.28 12.77
N PRO A 289 26.23 -4.64 13.50
CA PRO A 289 26.56 -3.82 14.67
C PRO A 289 27.08 -4.66 15.85
N ASN A 290 28.01 -4.11 16.64
CA ASN A 290 28.51 -4.75 17.86
C ASN A 290 27.55 -4.50 19.04
N LEU A 291 26.86 -5.54 19.52
CA LEU A 291 25.89 -5.45 20.62
C LEU A 291 26.49 -5.74 22.00
N SER A 292 27.78 -6.01 22.13
CA SER A 292 28.41 -6.41 23.41
C SER A 292 28.31 -5.36 24.52
N MET A 293 28.12 -4.08 24.14
CA MET A 293 27.98 -2.97 25.08
C MET A 293 26.57 -2.87 25.67
N LEU A 294 25.57 -3.55 25.11
CA LEU A 294 24.19 -3.49 25.58
C LEU A 294 23.97 -4.48 26.73
N SER A 295 23.13 -4.10 27.68
CA SER A 295 22.66 -5.01 28.74
C SER A 295 21.40 -5.78 28.31
N LYS A 296 20.62 -5.20 27.39
CA LYS A 296 19.40 -5.81 26.85
C LYS A 296 19.07 -5.28 25.46
N ILE A 297 18.72 -6.21 24.58
CA ILE A 297 18.07 -5.95 23.29
C ILE A 297 17.12 -7.09 22.93
N SER A 298 15.86 -6.78 22.60
CA SER A 298 14.85 -7.80 22.29
C SER A 298 14.67 -8.02 20.78
N ARG A 299 14.79 -6.97 19.97
CA ARG A 299 14.64 -7.04 18.50
C ARG A 299 15.77 -6.28 17.81
N LEU A 300 16.42 -6.95 16.86
CA LEU A 300 17.34 -6.31 15.92
C LEU A 300 16.86 -6.62 14.50
N ASP A 301 16.75 -5.58 13.69
CA ASP A 301 16.48 -5.68 12.26
C ASP A 301 17.58 -4.92 11.51
N ILE A 302 18.41 -5.66 10.79
CA ILE A 302 19.50 -5.15 9.94
C ILE A 302 19.31 -5.64 8.50
N SER A 303 18.05 -5.92 8.11
CA SER A 303 17.70 -6.39 6.78
C SER A 303 18.03 -5.36 5.69
N GLN A 304 18.10 -5.79 4.43
CA GLN A 304 18.31 -4.91 3.28
C GLN A 304 19.54 -3.99 3.45
N ASN A 305 20.66 -4.57 3.87
CA ASN A 305 21.92 -3.83 4.00
C ASN A 305 22.95 -4.39 3.01
N ARG A 306 24.22 -4.01 3.19
CA ARG A 306 25.35 -4.49 2.38
C ARG A 306 26.25 -5.40 3.22
N ILE A 307 25.69 -6.09 4.21
CA ILE A 307 26.45 -6.86 5.18
C ILE A 307 27.01 -8.08 4.46
N THR A 308 28.34 -8.13 4.38
CA THR A 308 29.08 -9.26 3.79
C THR A 308 29.74 -10.11 4.88
N ARG A 309 30.07 -9.50 6.01
CA ARG A 309 30.69 -10.12 7.18
C ARG A 309 29.88 -9.83 8.43
N PHE A 310 29.63 -10.87 9.21
CA PHE A 310 28.88 -10.77 10.45
C PHE A 310 29.84 -10.69 11.65
N ASN A 311 29.65 -9.70 12.51
CA ASN A 311 30.45 -9.51 13.72
C ASN A 311 30.02 -10.52 14.80
N GLU A 312 30.98 -11.21 15.43
CA GLU A 312 30.71 -12.23 16.46
C GLU A 312 29.97 -11.68 17.70
N ASN A 313 30.07 -10.37 17.92
CA ASN A 313 29.44 -9.65 19.02
C ASN A 313 28.10 -9.01 18.61
N THR A 314 27.60 -9.25 17.39
CA THR A 314 26.24 -8.86 17.02
C THR A 314 25.19 -9.71 17.72
N CYS A 315 25.53 -10.92 18.15
CA CYS A 315 24.57 -11.81 18.79
C CYS A 315 24.52 -11.57 20.30
N HIS A 316 23.30 -11.38 20.82
CA HIS A 316 23.04 -11.05 22.22
C HIS A 316 22.01 -12.03 22.82
N PRO A 317 22.23 -12.55 24.05
CA PRO A 317 21.41 -13.62 24.63
C PRO A 317 19.96 -13.24 24.88
N THR A 318 19.65 -11.94 25.01
CA THR A 318 18.27 -11.45 25.21
C THR A 318 17.49 -11.28 23.90
N LEU A 319 18.12 -11.41 22.73
CA LEU A 319 17.44 -11.24 21.44
C LEU A 319 16.33 -12.27 21.28
N GLN A 320 15.14 -11.78 20.97
CA GLN A 320 13.94 -12.58 20.68
C GLN A 320 13.59 -12.54 19.20
N GLN A 321 13.97 -11.47 18.49
CA GLN A 321 13.73 -11.32 17.06
C GLN A 321 15.00 -10.79 16.39
N LEU A 322 15.41 -11.48 15.33
CA LEU A 322 16.56 -11.10 14.51
C LEU A 322 16.17 -11.19 13.04
N ASP A 323 16.24 -10.06 12.36
CA ASP A 323 16.09 -9.98 10.90
C ASP A 323 17.40 -9.53 10.27
N ILE A 324 17.98 -10.39 9.43
CA ILE A 324 19.19 -10.10 8.66
C ILE A 324 18.96 -10.28 7.16
N SER A 325 17.70 -10.43 6.74
CA SER A 325 17.33 -10.74 5.35
C SER A 325 17.82 -9.72 4.33
N CYS A 326 17.88 -10.10 3.06
CA CYS A 326 18.33 -9.22 1.97
C CYS A 326 19.73 -8.64 2.21
N ASN A 327 20.69 -9.49 2.61
CA ASN A 327 22.09 -9.10 2.79
C ASN A 327 23.02 -10.03 1.99
N PRO A 328 24.06 -9.51 1.32
CA PRO A 328 24.99 -10.30 0.53
C PRO A 328 26.03 -11.03 1.40
N LEU A 329 25.58 -11.94 2.27
CA LEU A 329 26.46 -12.67 3.18
C LEU A 329 27.44 -13.56 2.41
N VAL A 330 28.73 -13.46 2.77
CA VAL A 330 29.78 -14.34 2.20
C VAL A 330 29.83 -15.67 2.93
N GLU A 331 29.47 -15.68 4.22
CA GLU A 331 29.46 -16.87 5.08
C GLU A 331 28.25 -16.86 6.02
N PHE A 332 27.87 -18.04 6.51
CA PHE A 332 26.77 -18.18 7.46
C PHE A 332 27.18 -17.65 8.85
N PRO A 333 26.37 -16.80 9.51
CA PRO A 333 26.70 -16.21 10.81
C PRO A 333 26.53 -17.19 11.99
N VAL A 334 27.55 -18.01 12.26
CA VAL A 334 27.52 -19.06 13.31
C VAL A 334 27.31 -18.49 14.73
N CYS A 335 27.68 -17.22 14.96
CA CYS A 335 27.48 -16.56 16.25
C CYS A 335 26.01 -16.42 16.66
N ILE A 336 25.05 -16.61 15.74
CA ILE A 336 23.60 -16.70 16.05
C ILE A 336 23.31 -17.75 17.12
N THR A 337 24.18 -18.75 17.28
CA THR A 337 24.13 -19.73 18.39
C THR A 337 24.11 -19.11 19.79
N LYS A 338 24.58 -17.86 19.95
CA LYS A 338 24.51 -17.10 21.21
C LYS A 338 23.11 -16.55 21.50
N CYS A 339 22.22 -16.46 20.51
CA CYS A 339 20.87 -15.91 20.62
C CYS A 339 19.85 -16.96 21.12
N GLN A 340 20.05 -17.53 22.31
CA GLN A 340 19.22 -18.66 22.79
C GLN A 340 17.76 -18.28 23.13
N SER A 341 17.47 -17.00 23.29
CA SER A 341 16.10 -16.49 23.52
C SER A 341 15.31 -16.25 22.22
N LEU A 342 15.91 -16.54 21.06
CA LEU A 342 15.35 -16.18 19.76
C LEU A 342 14.06 -16.97 19.48
N LYS A 343 13.04 -16.23 19.07
CA LYS A 343 11.71 -16.73 18.67
C LYS A 343 11.45 -16.54 17.19
N ILE A 344 11.95 -15.45 16.61
CA ILE A 344 11.80 -15.15 15.18
C ILE A 344 13.18 -14.91 14.59
N LEU A 345 13.49 -15.64 13.53
CA LEU A 345 14.72 -15.49 12.76
C LEU A 345 14.36 -15.35 11.28
N ASN A 346 14.85 -14.28 10.65
CA ASN A 346 14.73 -14.08 9.21
C ASN A 346 16.12 -14.03 8.56
N LEU A 347 16.37 -15.03 7.72
CA LEU A 347 17.58 -15.28 6.92
C LEU A 347 17.25 -15.27 5.41
N SER A 348 16.11 -14.70 5.02
CA SER A 348 15.66 -14.75 3.62
C SER A 348 16.56 -13.90 2.73
N ASP A 349 16.74 -14.30 1.47
CA ASP A 349 17.52 -13.54 0.48
C ASP A 349 18.93 -13.14 0.98
N CYS A 350 19.63 -14.13 1.56
CA CYS A 350 20.98 -13.97 2.11
C CYS A 350 22.05 -14.70 1.28
N HIS A 351 21.70 -15.17 0.08
CA HIS A 351 22.53 -16.01 -0.79
C HIS A 351 23.03 -17.31 -0.14
N LEU A 352 22.25 -17.89 0.77
CA LEU A 352 22.65 -19.09 1.51
C LEU A 352 22.50 -20.35 0.65
N TYR A 353 23.52 -21.22 0.66
CA TYR A 353 23.49 -22.53 0.00
C TYR A 353 23.20 -23.69 0.97
N ASP A 354 23.52 -23.51 2.26
CA ASP A 354 23.26 -24.47 3.33
C ASP A 354 23.14 -23.76 4.69
N ILE A 355 22.61 -24.46 5.70
CA ILE A 355 22.52 -24.01 7.09
C ILE A 355 23.26 -25.00 7.99
N PRO A 356 24.31 -24.59 8.72
CA PRO A 356 25.04 -25.48 9.62
C PRO A 356 24.15 -26.10 10.70
N SER A 357 24.20 -27.43 10.84
CA SER A 357 23.33 -28.20 11.75
C SER A 357 23.46 -27.80 13.22
N ASN A 358 24.67 -27.42 13.64
CA ASN A 358 24.94 -26.93 15.00
C ASN A 358 24.20 -25.63 15.31
N VAL A 359 23.92 -24.77 14.32
CA VAL A 359 23.22 -23.50 14.54
C VAL A 359 21.77 -23.76 14.93
N LEU A 360 21.04 -24.52 14.12
CA LEU A 360 19.63 -24.80 14.38
C LEU A 360 19.43 -25.54 15.72
N SER A 361 20.36 -26.41 16.10
CA SER A 361 20.34 -27.13 17.38
C SER A 361 20.35 -26.21 18.61
N SER A 362 20.92 -25.01 18.49
CA SER A 362 21.00 -24.02 19.59
C SER A 362 19.76 -23.13 19.72
N LEU A 363 18.86 -23.14 18.73
CA LEU A 363 17.71 -22.24 18.64
C LEU A 363 16.39 -22.93 19.01
N SER A 364 16.38 -23.72 20.09
CA SER A 364 15.22 -24.54 20.49
C SER A 364 13.97 -23.73 20.87
N ASN A 365 14.09 -22.41 21.05
CA ASN A 365 12.99 -21.50 21.35
C ASN A 365 12.33 -20.91 20.09
N LEU A 366 12.83 -21.21 18.91
CA LEU A 366 12.36 -20.62 17.67
C LEU A 366 10.91 -21.02 17.38
N GLU A 367 10.07 -20.01 17.13
CA GLU A 367 8.65 -20.14 16.81
C GLU A 367 8.41 -19.88 15.31
N THR A 368 9.20 -18.99 14.71
CA THR A 368 9.12 -18.65 13.28
C THR A 368 10.49 -18.57 12.64
N LEU A 369 10.65 -19.20 11.48
CA LEU A 369 11.89 -19.22 10.71
C LEU A 369 11.61 -18.86 9.25
N TYR A 370 12.23 -17.79 8.78
CA TYR A 370 12.20 -17.37 7.37
C TYR A 370 13.56 -17.61 6.73
N ILE A 371 13.58 -18.41 5.66
CA ILE A 371 14.79 -18.77 4.90
C ILE A 371 14.49 -18.81 3.40
N GLY A 372 13.46 -18.08 2.96
CA GLY A 372 13.05 -18.04 1.55
C GLY A 372 14.05 -17.25 0.69
N CYS A 373 13.90 -17.34 -0.63
CA CYS A 373 14.73 -16.62 -1.60
C CYS A 373 16.24 -16.89 -1.46
N ASN A 374 16.64 -18.11 -1.08
CA ASN A 374 18.03 -18.53 -0.97
C ASN A 374 18.36 -19.58 -2.06
N HIS A 375 19.51 -20.25 -1.95
CA HIS A 375 19.99 -21.27 -2.89
C HIS A 375 20.01 -22.67 -2.28
N LEU A 376 19.20 -22.93 -1.24
CA LEU A 376 19.21 -24.19 -0.50
C LEU A 376 18.74 -25.35 -1.39
N SER A 377 19.57 -26.39 -1.54
CA SER A 377 19.18 -27.64 -2.22
C SER A 377 18.71 -28.73 -1.26
N SER A 378 19.07 -28.61 0.01
CA SER A 378 18.66 -29.50 1.11
C SER A 378 18.57 -28.70 2.41
N LEU A 379 17.89 -29.28 3.41
CA LEU A 379 17.83 -28.72 4.76
C LEU A 379 17.76 -29.88 5.76
N GLU A 380 18.65 -29.88 6.75
CA GLU A 380 18.74 -30.95 7.74
C GLU A 380 18.59 -30.39 9.17
N SER A 381 18.44 -31.30 10.14
CA SER A 381 18.44 -30.96 11.58
C SER A 381 17.32 -30.02 12.03
N LEU A 382 16.19 -29.93 11.30
CA LEU A 382 15.03 -29.15 11.75
C LEU A 382 14.33 -29.78 12.95
N SER A 383 14.46 -31.10 13.13
CA SER A 383 13.73 -31.89 14.14
C SER A 383 13.94 -31.41 15.58
N VAL A 384 14.99 -30.63 15.84
CA VAL A 384 15.29 -29.99 17.14
C VAL A 384 14.40 -28.79 17.46
N LEU A 385 13.79 -28.14 16.45
CA LEU A 385 12.99 -26.92 16.58
C LEU A 385 11.54 -27.22 17.01
N LYS A 386 11.36 -27.91 18.14
CA LYS A 386 10.06 -28.41 18.60
C LYS A 386 9.00 -27.34 18.93
N LYS A 387 9.36 -26.06 18.93
CA LYS A 387 8.44 -24.93 19.11
C LYS A 387 8.06 -24.24 17.80
N LEU A 388 8.62 -24.66 16.67
CA LEU A 388 8.42 -24.01 15.39
C LEU A 388 6.95 -24.14 14.96
N ARG A 389 6.33 -23.01 14.65
CA ARG A 389 4.94 -22.88 14.21
C ARG A 389 4.84 -22.44 12.77
N ALA A 390 5.81 -21.67 12.27
CA ALA A 390 5.83 -21.20 10.91
C ALA A 390 7.22 -21.34 10.29
N LEU A 391 7.26 -21.93 9.10
CA LEU A 391 8.48 -22.17 8.33
C LEU A 391 8.29 -21.70 6.88
N TYR A 392 9.13 -20.77 6.45
CA TYR A 392 9.10 -20.17 5.12
C TYR A 392 10.37 -20.54 4.36
N LEU A 393 10.22 -21.38 3.35
CA LEU A 393 11.26 -21.97 2.51
C LEU A 393 11.08 -21.68 1.03
N GLN A 394 10.13 -20.80 0.67
CA GLN A 394 9.82 -20.51 -0.72
C GLN A 394 11.03 -19.96 -1.50
N SER A 395 11.02 -20.11 -2.82
CA SER A 395 12.06 -19.58 -3.72
C SER A 395 13.46 -20.09 -3.34
N ASN A 396 13.63 -21.41 -3.25
CA ASN A 396 14.90 -22.10 -3.02
C ASN A 396 15.13 -23.15 -4.12
N ASN A 397 16.14 -24.01 -3.96
CA ASN A 397 16.50 -25.05 -4.93
C ASN A 397 16.13 -26.48 -4.46
N LEU A 398 15.08 -26.63 -3.63
CA LEU A 398 14.72 -27.93 -3.04
C LEU A 398 14.11 -28.86 -4.07
N LEU A 399 14.65 -30.07 -4.20
CA LEU A 399 14.11 -31.14 -5.07
C LEU A 399 13.11 -32.04 -4.35
N HIS A 400 13.19 -32.12 -3.01
CA HIS A 400 12.37 -32.97 -2.16
C HIS A 400 12.06 -32.26 -0.83
N PHE A 401 11.03 -32.72 -0.13
CA PHE A 401 10.79 -32.29 1.24
C PHE A 401 11.94 -32.71 2.17
N PRO A 402 12.46 -31.82 3.03
CA PRO A 402 13.39 -32.18 4.09
C PRO A 402 12.81 -33.24 5.04
N GLN A 403 13.45 -34.41 5.21
CA GLN A 403 12.88 -35.47 6.05
C GLN A 403 12.65 -35.05 7.51
N SER A 404 13.53 -34.18 8.04
CA SER A 404 13.44 -33.67 9.41
C SER A 404 12.25 -32.72 9.65
N ILE A 405 11.56 -32.26 8.59
CA ILE A 405 10.39 -31.38 8.72
C ILE A 405 9.21 -32.10 9.37
N PHE A 406 9.05 -33.41 9.12
CA PHE A 406 7.89 -34.19 9.58
C PHE A 406 7.87 -34.40 11.10
N ASP A 407 9.00 -34.17 11.76
CA ASP A 407 9.12 -34.20 13.22
C ASP A 407 8.59 -32.91 13.91
N LEU A 408 8.19 -31.90 13.13
CA LEU A 408 7.70 -30.60 13.60
C LEU A 408 6.19 -30.59 13.78
N ILE A 409 5.68 -31.40 14.71
CA ILE A 409 4.24 -31.57 14.95
C ILE A 409 3.50 -30.29 15.39
N THR A 410 4.22 -29.24 15.79
CA THR A 410 3.68 -27.92 16.16
C THR A 410 3.51 -26.96 14.98
N LEU A 411 3.97 -27.37 13.79
CA LEU A 411 3.97 -26.52 12.60
C LEU A 411 2.53 -26.29 12.12
N LYS A 412 2.18 -25.01 11.96
CA LYS A 412 0.87 -24.53 11.48
C LYS A 412 0.94 -23.97 10.08
N THR A 413 2.06 -23.33 9.73
CA THR A 413 2.27 -22.71 8.42
C THR A 413 3.55 -23.23 7.80
N LEU A 414 3.45 -23.74 6.58
CA LEU A 414 4.57 -24.23 5.80
C LEU A 414 4.51 -23.71 4.37
N PHE A 415 5.40 -22.79 4.02
CA PHE A 415 5.50 -22.23 2.67
C PHE A 415 6.75 -22.75 1.99
N VAL A 416 6.57 -23.51 0.90
CA VAL A 416 7.65 -24.14 0.12
C VAL A 416 7.46 -23.88 -1.38
N SER A 417 6.75 -22.81 -1.72
CA SER A 417 6.50 -22.41 -3.11
C SER A 417 7.77 -22.12 -3.87
N ASN A 418 7.70 -22.14 -5.20
CA ASN A 418 8.80 -21.80 -6.10
C ASN A 418 10.09 -22.59 -5.77
N ASN A 419 9.95 -23.92 -5.73
CA ASN A 419 11.04 -24.87 -5.59
C ASN A 419 10.93 -25.90 -6.74
N TYR A 420 11.63 -27.03 -6.64
CA TYR A 420 11.66 -28.08 -7.65
C TYR A 420 11.09 -29.41 -7.12
N ILE A 421 10.21 -29.37 -6.13
CA ILE A 421 9.67 -30.57 -5.47
C ILE A 421 8.77 -31.35 -6.42
N THR A 422 9.02 -32.65 -6.59
CA THR A 422 8.26 -33.51 -7.51
C THR A 422 7.18 -34.36 -6.85
N THR A 423 7.37 -34.69 -5.57
CA THR A 423 6.50 -35.62 -4.84
C THR A 423 6.25 -35.14 -3.42
N ILE A 424 5.02 -35.34 -2.95
CA ILE A 424 4.64 -35.12 -1.56
C ILE A 424 4.70 -36.49 -0.86
N PRO A 425 5.54 -36.69 0.16
CA PRO A 425 5.61 -37.98 0.85
C PRO A 425 4.44 -38.16 1.83
N ASN A 426 4.00 -39.41 2.06
CA ASN A 426 2.90 -39.71 3.00
C ASN A 426 3.17 -39.26 4.44
N GLN A 427 4.45 -39.13 4.82
CA GLN A 427 4.88 -38.60 6.11
C GLN A 427 4.42 -37.16 6.37
N ILE A 428 4.01 -36.40 5.34
CA ILE A 428 3.41 -35.07 5.53
C ILE A 428 2.19 -35.11 6.47
N SER A 429 1.50 -36.25 6.55
CA SER A 429 0.41 -36.50 7.51
C SER A 429 0.81 -36.41 8.99
N GLN A 430 2.10 -36.47 9.31
CA GLN A 430 2.62 -36.29 10.67
C GLN A 430 2.51 -34.83 11.16
N LEU A 431 2.36 -33.88 10.23
CA LEU A 431 2.15 -32.46 10.54
C LEU A 431 0.69 -32.20 10.95
N THR A 432 0.28 -32.79 12.08
CA THR A 432 -1.12 -32.84 12.54
C THR A 432 -1.75 -31.50 12.91
N GLN A 433 -0.94 -30.44 13.05
CA GLN A 433 -1.40 -29.07 13.32
C GLN A 433 -1.28 -28.16 12.09
N LEU A 434 -0.89 -28.68 10.93
CA LEU A 434 -0.67 -27.87 9.74
C LEU A 434 -2.00 -27.32 9.24
N GLU A 435 -2.12 -25.99 9.22
CA GLU A 435 -3.32 -25.25 8.83
C GLU A 435 -3.15 -24.63 7.44
N GLN A 436 -1.95 -24.15 7.11
CA GLN A 436 -1.64 -23.47 5.85
C GLN A 436 -0.44 -24.13 5.16
N LEU A 437 -0.63 -24.53 3.91
CA LEU A 437 0.40 -25.16 3.09
C LEU A 437 0.43 -24.53 1.70
N ASP A 438 1.57 -23.93 1.37
CA ASP A 438 1.84 -23.35 0.06
C ASP A 438 2.94 -24.16 -0.66
N LEU A 439 2.54 -24.77 -1.78
CA LEU A 439 3.35 -25.59 -2.67
C LEU A 439 3.30 -25.06 -4.11
N CYS A 440 2.88 -23.81 -4.32
CA CYS A 440 2.81 -23.22 -5.65
C CYS A 440 4.16 -23.30 -6.39
N CYS A 441 4.15 -23.36 -7.72
CA CYS A 441 5.37 -23.31 -8.56
C CYS A 441 6.40 -24.38 -8.19
N ASN A 442 5.95 -25.61 -7.99
CA ASN A 442 6.80 -26.79 -7.84
C ASN A 442 6.62 -27.73 -9.05
N SER A 443 7.14 -28.95 -8.97
CA SER A 443 7.03 -29.96 -10.01
C SER A 443 6.12 -31.12 -9.61
N ILE A 444 5.11 -30.86 -8.77
CA ILE A 444 4.30 -31.89 -8.12
C ILE A 444 3.32 -32.53 -9.11
N LEU A 445 3.21 -33.86 -9.04
CA LEU A 445 2.32 -34.66 -9.89
C LEU A 445 1.06 -35.15 -9.16
N ASP A 446 1.18 -35.47 -7.86
CA ASP A 446 0.11 -36.04 -7.03
C ASP A 446 0.00 -35.31 -5.69
N ILE A 447 -1.24 -34.98 -5.32
CA ILE A 447 -1.61 -34.29 -4.08
C ILE A 447 -2.42 -35.17 -3.13
N LYS A 448 -2.67 -36.44 -3.45
CA LYS A 448 -3.39 -37.38 -2.57
C LYS A 448 -2.86 -37.43 -1.13
N PRO A 449 -1.55 -37.35 -0.85
CA PRO A 449 -1.05 -37.35 0.53
C PRO A 449 -1.61 -36.21 1.40
N LEU A 450 -2.00 -35.07 0.80
CA LEU A 450 -2.55 -33.92 1.52
C LEU A 450 -3.93 -34.19 2.14
N THR A 451 -4.69 -35.13 1.59
CA THR A 451 -6.05 -35.46 2.09
C THR A 451 -6.01 -36.11 3.47
N ASN A 452 -4.85 -36.59 3.90
CA ASN A 452 -4.63 -37.19 5.21
C ASN A 452 -4.30 -36.16 6.31
N ILE A 453 -4.40 -34.86 6.03
CA ILE A 453 -4.13 -33.78 7.00
C ILE A 453 -5.45 -33.03 7.30
N PRO A 454 -6.25 -33.48 8.29
CA PRO A 454 -7.57 -32.91 8.54
C PRO A 454 -7.54 -31.47 9.08
N SER A 455 -6.39 -31.00 9.58
CA SER A 455 -6.19 -29.64 10.09
C SER A 455 -6.04 -28.59 8.98
N LEU A 456 -5.74 -29.00 7.74
CA LEU A 456 -5.52 -28.07 6.64
C LEU A 456 -6.76 -27.22 6.36
N LYS A 457 -6.55 -25.91 6.33
CA LYS A 457 -7.52 -24.87 6.00
C LYS A 457 -7.24 -24.26 4.64
N GLU A 458 -5.98 -24.07 4.32
CA GLU A 458 -5.54 -23.41 3.09
C GLU A 458 -4.48 -24.25 2.38
N ILE A 459 -4.73 -24.54 1.11
CA ILE A 459 -3.83 -25.33 0.26
C ILE A 459 -3.64 -24.59 -1.06
N ASP A 460 -2.39 -24.22 -1.36
CA ASP A 460 -2.00 -23.75 -2.67
C ASP A 460 -1.08 -24.78 -3.35
N VAL A 461 -1.55 -25.32 -4.48
CA VAL A 461 -0.81 -26.24 -5.35
C VAL A 461 -0.83 -25.74 -6.80
N SER A 462 -1.01 -24.44 -6.99
CA SER A 462 -1.02 -23.84 -8.33
C SER A 462 0.33 -23.96 -9.03
N PHE A 463 0.32 -23.88 -10.35
CA PHE A 463 1.51 -23.95 -11.21
C PHE A 463 2.40 -25.18 -10.93
N ASN A 464 1.77 -26.35 -10.85
CA ASN A 464 2.42 -27.66 -10.76
C ASN A 464 2.05 -28.52 -12.00
N PHE A 465 2.32 -29.82 -11.96
CA PHE A 465 2.02 -30.77 -13.06
C PHE A 465 0.90 -31.75 -12.67
N ILE A 466 -0.07 -31.30 -11.87
CA ILE A 466 -1.16 -32.14 -11.37
C ILE A 466 -2.15 -32.44 -12.48
N LYS A 467 -2.51 -33.72 -12.65
CA LYS A 467 -3.44 -34.17 -13.70
C LYS A 467 -4.84 -34.48 -13.20
N GLN A 468 -4.97 -34.89 -11.94
CA GLN A 468 -6.23 -35.30 -11.32
C GLN A 468 -6.35 -34.74 -9.91
N ILE A 469 -7.58 -34.45 -9.49
CA ILE A 469 -7.91 -33.98 -8.15
C ILE A 469 -8.50 -35.16 -7.35
N PRO A 470 -7.92 -35.56 -6.20
CA PRO A 470 -8.46 -36.64 -5.39
C PRO A 470 -9.81 -36.23 -4.77
N SER A 471 -10.81 -37.12 -4.89
CA SER A 471 -12.18 -36.91 -4.39
C SER A 471 -12.25 -36.63 -2.90
N GLU A 472 -11.30 -37.15 -2.14
CA GLU A 472 -11.15 -37.04 -0.70
C GLU A 472 -10.91 -35.59 -0.24
N ILE A 473 -10.51 -34.68 -1.14
CA ILE A 473 -10.38 -33.25 -0.82
C ILE A 473 -11.75 -32.66 -0.41
N GLU A 474 -12.86 -33.14 -0.97
CA GLU A 474 -14.21 -32.64 -0.62
C GLU A 474 -14.56 -32.91 0.85
N SER A 475 -14.07 -34.01 1.42
CA SER A 475 -14.39 -34.42 2.78
C SER A 475 -13.48 -33.80 3.85
N MET A 476 -12.44 -33.05 3.47
CA MET A 476 -11.52 -32.41 4.41
C MET A 476 -12.24 -31.37 5.29
N PRO A 477 -12.39 -31.56 6.61
CA PRO A 477 -13.38 -30.82 7.40
C PRO A 477 -13.13 -29.31 7.50
N ASN A 478 -11.87 -28.88 7.50
CA ASN A 478 -11.49 -27.49 7.75
C ASN A 478 -11.09 -26.71 6.49
N LEU A 479 -11.12 -27.34 5.31
CA LEU A 479 -10.66 -26.71 4.07
C LEU A 479 -11.56 -25.53 3.68
N MET A 480 -10.98 -24.35 3.66
CA MET A 480 -11.60 -23.06 3.37
C MET A 480 -11.01 -22.38 2.12
N ALA A 481 -9.74 -22.66 1.80
CA ALA A 481 -9.09 -22.17 0.59
C ALA A 481 -8.37 -23.27 -0.17
N PHE A 482 -8.60 -23.36 -1.48
CA PHE A 482 -7.94 -24.30 -2.36
C PHE A 482 -7.61 -23.67 -3.72
N ASN A 483 -6.33 -23.61 -4.06
CA ASN A 483 -5.83 -23.08 -5.32
C ASN A 483 -5.09 -24.16 -6.13
N ILE A 484 -5.52 -24.39 -7.37
CA ILE A 484 -4.94 -25.38 -8.29
C ILE A 484 -4.78 -24.83 -9.72
N ILE A 485 -4.77 -23.51 -9.91
CA ILE A 485 -4.60 -22.90 -11.24
C ILE A 485 -3.25 -23.32 -11.87
N GLY A 486 -3.11 -23.32 -13.20
CA GLY A 486 -1.81 -23.50 -13.85
C GLY A 486 -1.30 -24.93 -13.84
N ASN A 487 -2.18 -25.91 -13.60
CA ASN A 487 -1.89 -27.34 -13.64
C ASN A 487 -2.39 -27.99 -14.95
N GLU A 488 -1.92 -29.21 -15.23
CA GLU A 488 -2.24 -29.98 -16.43
C GLU A 488 -3.46 -30.91 -16.24
N LEU A 489 -4.57 -30.37 -15.73
CA LEU A 489 -5.76 -31.17 -15.44
C LEU A 489 -6.32 -31.84 -16.71
N GLU A 490 -6.57 -33.14 -16.64
CA GLU A 490 -7.15 -33.90 -17.76
C GLU A 490 -8.57 -33.40 -18.09
N THR A 491 -8.97 -33.48 -19.35
CA THR A 491 -10.30 -33.01 -19.83
C THR A 491 -11.48 -33.67 -19.12
N HIS A 492 -11.27 -34.89 -18.61
CA HIS A 492 -12.26 -35.66 -17.86
C HIS A 492 -12.07 -35.60 -16.34
N CYS A 493 -11.16 -34.75 -15.84
CA CYS A 493 -10.93 -34.57 -14.43
C CYS A 493 -12.23 -34.13 -13.74
N LYS A 494 -12.65 -34.88 -12.70
CA LYS A 494 -13.78 -34.49 -11.88
C LYS A 494 -13.38 -33.28 -11.05
N ILE A 495 -14.06 -32.16 -11.27
CA ILE A 495 -13.88 -30.96 -10.45
C ILE A 495 -14.68 -31.16 -9.17
N PRO A 496 -14.04 -31.12 -7.99
CA PRO A 496 -14.76 -31.29 -6.74
C PRO A 496 -15.69 -30.11 -6.46
N HIS A 497 -16.80 -30.35 -5.75
CA HIS A 497 -17.82 -29.36 -5.39
C HIS A 497 -17.40 -28.40 -4.27
N LEU A 498 -16.17 -27.90 -4.34
CA LEU A 498 -15.58 -27.01 -3.33
C LEU A 498 -16.13 -25.59 -3.40
N GLU A 499 -16.75 -25.19 -4.52
CA GLU A 499 -17.34 -23.86 -4.69
C GLU A 499 -18.47 -23.52 -3.71
N LYS A 500 -18.99 -24.51 -2.98
CA LYS A 500 -20.03 -24.31 -1.95
C LYS A 500 -19.46 -24.27 -0.52
N LYS A 501 -18.19 -24.64 -0.36
CA LYS A 501 -17.54 -24.87 0.94
C LYS A 501 -16.36 -23.93 1.16
N CYS A 502 -15.52 -23.73 0.15
CA CYS A 502 -14.35 -22.88 0.23
C CYS A 502 -14.73 -21.42 0.00
N GLU A 503 -14.23 -20.53 0.85
CA GLU A 503 -14.28 -19.08 0.66
C GLU A 503 -13.44 -18.67 -0.56
N PHE A 504 -12.32 -19.37 -0.78
CA PHE A 504 -11.43 -19.18 -1.90
C PHE A 504 -11.24 -20.49 -2.66
N PHE A 505 -11.77 -20.57 -3.88
CA PHE A 505 -11.55 -21.73 -4.75
C PHE A 505 -11.16 -21.26 -6.14
N GLN A 506 -9.95 -21.62 -6.55
CA GLN A 506 -9.36 -21.21 -7.82
C GLN A 506 -8.92 -22.43 -8.61
N ILE A 507 -9.45 -22.58 -9.83
CA ILE A 507 -9.14 -23.68 -10.73
C ILE A 507 -9.08 -23.17 -12.17
N GLN A 508 -8.10 -23.66 -12.91
CA GLN A 508 -8.08 -23.48 -14.37
C GLN A 508 -9.13 -24.40 -14.98
N ARG A 509 -10.21 -23.83 -15.51
CA ARG A 509 -11.19 -24.61 -16.29
C ARG A 509 -10.70 -24.69 -17.74
N PRO A 510 -10.44 -25.88 -18.30
CA PRO A 510 -10.41 -26.01 -19.76
C PRO A 510 -11.77 -25.53 -20.29
N VAL A 511 -11.77 -24.63 -21.26
CA VAL A 511 -12.96 -23.94 -21.75
C VAL A 511 -14.06 -24.96 -22.08
N LEU A 512 -15.18 -24.90 -21.36
CA LEU A 512 -16.38 -25.66 -21.67
C LEU A 512 -16.90 -25.23 -23.04
N LYS A 513 -16.93 -26.16 -24.00
CA LYS A 513 -17.58 -25.98 -25.30
C LYS A 513 -19.05 -25.58 -25.09
N THR A 514 -19.44 -24.38 -25.50
CA THR A 514 -20.86 -24.08 -25.74
C THR A 514 -21.09 -23.35 -27.06
N SER A 515 -21.76 -24.09 -27.95
CA SER A 515 -22.55 -23.73 -29.13
C SER A 515 -21.93 -22.93 -30.28
N LYS A 516 -21.64 -23.70 -31.33
CA LYS A 516 -21.66 -23.44 -32.78
C LYS A 516 -20.48 -22.78 -33.51
N GLU A 517 -19.55 -22.11 -32.83
CA GLU A 517 -18.21 -21.89 -33.40
C GLU A 517 -17.17 -22.17 -32.30
N GLU A 518 -16.16 -22.99 -32.65
CA GLU A 518 -15.13 -23.40 -31.71
C GLU A 518 -14.22 -22.20 -31.41
N PRO A 519 -14.02 -21.80 -30.13
CA PRO A 519 -12.78 -21.13 -29.78
C PRO A 519 -11.67 -22.08 -30.26
N THR A 520 -10.76 -21.57 -31.09
CA THR A 520 -9.62 -22.35 -31.58
C THR A 520 -8.99 -23.11 -30.41
N SER A 521 -8.52 -24.34 -30.63
CA SER A 521 -7.91 -25.23 -29.62
C SER A 521 -6.74 -24.62 -28.80
N GLU A 522 -6.38 -23.36 -29.06
CA GLU A 522 -5.27 -22.61 -28.47
C GLU A 522 -5.71 -21.47 -27.51
N THR A 523 -7.01 -21.22 -27.29
CA THR A 523 -7.45 -20.15 -26.36
C THR A 523 -7.33 -20.62 -24.90
N THR A 524 -6.39 -20.04 -24.16
CA THR A 524 -6.21 -20.31 -22.72
C THR A 524 -6.74 -19.12 -21.92
N PHE A 525 -7.83 -19.32 -21.19
CA PHE A 525 -8.36 -18.35 -20.22
C PHE A 525 -7.91 -18.77 -18.82
N ILE A 526 -7.21 -17.87 -18.12
CA ILE A 526 -6.74 -18.07 -16.76
C ILE A 526 -7.24 -16.89 -15.94
N ALA A 527 -8.36 -17.04 -15.22
CA ALA A 527 -8.85 -16.02 -14.29
C ALA A 527 -9.87 -16.50 -13.27
N CYS A 528 -9.97 -15.73 -12.20
CA CYS A 528 -10.29 -16.13 -10.83
C CYS A 528 -11.77 -16.36 -10.45
N THR A 529 -11.91 -17.06 -9.31
CA THR A 529 -13.06 -17.30 -8.41
C THR A 529 -14.44 -17.45 -9.06
N VAL A 530 -15.03 -18.65 -8.97
CA VAL A 530 -16.42 -18.88 -9.38
C VAL A 530 -17.35 -18.04 -8.50
N TYR A 531 -17.86 -16.93 -9.02
CA TYR A 531 -18.88 -16.14 -8.35
C TYR A 531 -20.21 -16.90 -8.40
N ASN A 532 -20.60 -17.45 -7.25
CA ASN A 532 -21.78 -18.32 -7.14
C ASN A 532 -23.01 -17.55 -6.66
N ASP A 533 -23.18 -16.30 -7.08
CA ASP A 533 -24.46 -15.61 -6.91
C ASP A 533 -25.35 -15.98 -8.09
N LYS A 534 -26.53 -16.53 -7.80
CA LYS A 534 -27.56 -16.87 -8.80
C LYS A 534 -28.00 -15.65 -9.63
N LYS A 535 -27.58 -14.44 -9.26
CA LYS A 535 -27.90 -13.15 -9.91
C LYS A 535 -26.83 -12.60 -10.86
N VAL A 536 -25.60 -13.13 -10.87
CA VAL A 536 -24.48 -12.53 -11.63
C VAL A 536 -23.71 -13.54 -12.48
N ALA A 537 -23.61 -13.20 -13.77
CA ALA A 537 -22.75 -13.72 -14.84
C ALA A 537 -22.85 -15.21 -15.23
N LYS A 538 -23.24 -15.41 -16.50
CA LYS A 538 -22.86 -16.59 -17.29
C LYS A 538 -21.33 -16.59 -17.48
N PRO A 539 -20.68 -17.75 -17.67
CA PRO A 539 -19.24 -17.84 -17.97
C PRO A 539 -18.83 -16.91 -19.13
N PHE A 540 -17.56 -16.49 -19.13
CA PHE A 540 -16.96 -15.68 -20.20
C PHE A 540 -17.42 -16.17 -21.58
N SER A 541 -17.97 -15.25 -22.36
CA SER A 541 -18.38 -15.50 -23.74
C SER A 541 -17.83 -14.42 -24.67
N ILE A 542 -17.27 -14.87 -25.79
CA ILE A 542 -16.94 -13.99 -26.92
C ILE A 542 -18.19 -13.92 -27.82
N PRO A 543 -18.63 -12.73 -28.24
CA PRO A 543 -19.73 -12.62 -29.20
C PRO A 543 -19.40 -13.32 -30.52
N VAL A 544 -20.33 -14.13 -31.03
CA VAL A 544 -20.16 -14.99 -32.23
C VAL A 544 -19.82 -14.19 -33.50
N ASP A 545 -20.26 -12.94 -33.59
CA ASP A 545 -20.03 -12.09 -34.77
C ASP A 545 -18.90 -11.06 -34.60
N LEU A 546 -17.97 -11.24 -33.64
CA LEU A 546 -16.70 -10.49 -33.67
C LEU A 546 -15.80 -11.13 -34.72
N ASN A 547 -16.05 -10.83 -35.98
CA ASN A 547 -15.11 -11.06 -37.07
C ASN A 547 -14.56 -9.67 -37.46
N PRO A 548 -13.64 -9.11 -36.65
CA PRO A 548 -13.36 -7.70 -36.75
C PRO A 548 -12.36 -7.45 -37.89
N PRO A 549 -12.36 -6.25 -38.50
CA PRO A 549 -11.56 -5.92 -39.67
C PRO A 549 -10.05 -5.79 -39.39
N PHE A 550 -9.53 -6.35 -38.29
CA PHE A 550 -8.11 -6.27 -37.94
C PHE A 550 -7.21 -6.98 -38.96
N THR A 551 -7.76 -7.80 -39.86
CA THR A 551 -7.09 -8.27 -41.07
C THR A 551 -7.09 -7.21 -42.19
N LEU A 552 -6.85 -5.94 -41.86
CA LEU A 552 -6.39 -4.99 -42.85
C LEU A 552 -4.99 -5.43 -43.24
N LYS A 553 -4.82 -5.78 -44.53
CA LYS A 553 -3.53 -6.12 -45.12
C LYS A 553 -2.55 -4.99 -44.80
N MET A 554 -1.70 -5.24 -43.81
CA MET A 554 -0.63 -4.33 -43.40
C MET A 554 0.22 -4.02 -44.64
N ALA A 555 0.20 -2.76 -45.06
CA ALA A 555 1.23 -2.21 -45.93
C ALA A 555 2.56 -2.30 -45.18
N ASN A 556 3.33 -3.37 -45.40
CA ASN A 556 4.77 -3.56 -45.13
C ASN A 556 5.22 -5.04 -45.16
N GLY A 557 4.36 -6.01 -45.55
CA GLY A 557 4.81 -7.38 -45.83
C GLY A 557 4.93 -8.31 -44.61
N ILE A 558 4.46 -7.90 -43.43
CA ILE A 558 4.28 -8.76 -42.26
C ILE A 558 2.97 -9.54 -42.47
N LYS A 559 3.05 -10.88 -42.54
CA LYS A 559 1.87 -11.74 -42.76
C LYS A 559 1.10 -11.90 -41.45
N ASN A 560 -0.22 -12.13 -41.54
CA ASN A 560 -1.08 -12.57 -40.42
C ASN A 560 -0.63 -13.89 -39.74
N GLU A 561 0.46 -14.49 -40.22
CA GLU A 561 1.06 -15.73 -39.74
C GLU A 561 2.20 -15.51 -38.74
N ASP A 562 2.58 -14.26 -38.45
CA ASP A 562 3.54 -13.98 -37.38
C ASP A 562 2.85 -14.14 -36.02
N GLU A 563 2.77 -15.39 -35.58
CA GLU A 563 2.48 -15.74 -34.19
C GLU A 563 3.34 -14.87 -33.29
N PHE A 564 2.70 -14.03 -32.48
CA PHE A 564 3.36 -13.38 -31.36
C PHE A 564 2.99 -14.14 -30.09
N PRO A 565 3.66 -15.28 -29.82
CA PRO A 565 3.43 -16.05 -28.62
C PRO A 565 3.87 -15.20 -27.44
N ILE A 566 3.09 -15.28 -26.37
CA ILE A 566 3.53 -14.82 -25.07
C ILE A 566 3.66 -16.03 -24.15
N ASP A 567 4.57 -15.93 -23.21
CA ASP A 567 4.58 -16.80 -22.04
C ASP A 567 4.21 -15.96 -20.81
N PHE A 568 3.53 -16.54 -19.82
CA PHE A 568 3.08 -15.77 -18.66
C PHE A 568 3.09 -16.57 -17.38
N GLY A 569 3.13 -15.83 -16.28
CA GLY A 569 3.10 -16.33 -14.92
C GLY A 569 2.29 -15.39 -14.05
N ILE A 570 1.55 -15.96 -13.10
CA ILE A 570 0.81 -15.21 -12.09
C ILE A 570 1.30 -15.72 -10.74
N SER A 571 1.51 -14.83 -9.79
CA SER A 571 1.78 -15.21 -8.41
C SER A 571 0.48 -15.39 -7.63
N GLU A 572 0.37 -16.36 -6.72
CA GLU A 572 -0.71 -16.31 -5.72
C GLU A 572 -0.60 -15.03 -4.87
N MET A 573 -1.73 -14.64 -4.28
CA MET A 573 -1.79 -13.48 -3.39
C MET A 573 -1.05 -13.79 -2.09
N LYS A 574 -0.15 -12.89 -1.69
CA LYS A 574 0.55 -12.98 -0.41
C LYS A 574 0.63 -11.60 0.20
N GLY A 575 0.40 -11.49 1.49
CA GLY A 575 0.27 -10.18 2.15
C GLY A 575 -0.21 -10.30 3.57
N ARG A 576 -0.50 -9.15 4.18
CA ARG A 576 -0.93 -9.07 5.59
C ARG A 576 -2.45 -9.14 5.76
N ARG A 577 -3.24 -9.03 4.69
CA ARG A 577 -4.71 -9.07 4.78
C ARG A 577 -5.20 -10.52 4.65
N PRO A 578 -5.95 -11.04 5.63
CA PRO A 578 -6.45 -12.41 5.58
C PRO A 578 -7.39 -12.69 4.38
N SER A 579 -8.07 -11.66 3.88
CA SER A 579 -9.13 -11.79 2.88
C SER A 579 -8.64 -11.78 1.43
N MET A 580 -7.34 -11.60 1.16
CA MET A 580 -6.70 -11.69 -0.19
C MET A 580 -7.65 -11.29 -1.33
N GLN A 581 -7.98 -9.99 -1.39
CA GLN A 581 -9.15 -9.45 -2.10
C GLN A 581 -8.90 -9.20 -3.59
N ASP A 582 -7.66 -9.36 -4.03
CA ASP A 582 -7.22 -9.13 -5.39
C ASP A 582 -7.81 -10.22 -6.32
N THR A 583 -7.79 -9.98 -7.62
CA THR A 583 -8.07 -10.99 -8.63
C THR A 583 -7.38 -10.63 -9.92
N SER A 584 -7.11 -11.61 -10.77
CA SER A 584 -6.48 -11.38 -12.06
C SER A 584 -7.04 -12.30 -13.13
N PHE A 585 -6.85 -11.88 -14.38
CA PHE A 585 -7.08 -12.68 -15.57
C PHE A 585 -5.94 -12.56 -16.58
N VAL A 586 -5.71 -13.64 -17.34
CA VAL A 586 -4.90 -13.68 -18.56
C VAL A 586 -5.64 -14.51 -19.60
N ILE A 587 -5.82 -13.96 -20.80
CA ILE A 587 -6.49 -14.60 -21.93
C ILE A 587 -5.55 -14.57 -23.12
N LYS A 588 -5.02 -15.73 -23.49
CA LYS A 588 -4.25 -15.90 -24.73
C LYS A 588 -5.17 -15.95 -25.94
N ASN A 589 -4.75 -15.36 -27.05
CA ASN A 589 -5.53 -15.32 -28.28
C ASN A 589 -6.94 -14.75 -28.06
N TYR A 590 -7.02 -13.69 -27.26
CA TYR A 590 -8.23 -12.96 -26.97
C TYR A 590 -8.77 -12.27 -28.23
N LEU A 591 -10.02 -12.61 -28.61
CA LEU A 591 -10.68 -12.21 -29.86
C LEU A 591 -10.07 -12.80 -31.13
N MET A 592 -8.74 -12.93 -31.22
CA MET A 592 -8.02 -13.58 -32.31
C MET A 592 -6.58 -13.94 -31.95
N LYS A 593 -5.92 -14.72 -32.81
CA LYS A 593 -4.55 -15.18 -32.64
C LYS A 593 -3.56 -14.01 -32.54
N GLY A 594 -2.64 -14.05 -31.57
CA GLY A 594 -1.65 -12.99 -31.33
C GLY A 594 -2.16 -11.76 -30.56
N TYR A 595 -3.44 -11.75 -30.18
CA TYR A 595 -4.02 -10.75 -29.29
C TYR A 595 -4.16 -11.36 -27.92
N HIS A 596 -3.71 -10.67 -26.88
CA HIS A 596 -3.73 -11.19 -25.52
C HIS A 596 -4.28 -10.13 -24.58
N MET A 597 -5.05 -10.55 -23.58
CA MET A 597 -5.63 -9.63 -22.60
C MET A 597 -5.24 -10.07 -21.20
N LEU A 598 -4.75 -9.14 -20.41
CA LEU A 598 -4.44 -9.35 -19.00
C LEU A 598 -5.13 -8.29 -18.15
N GLY A 599 -5.56 -8.67 -16.96
CA GLY A 599 -6.19 -7.77 -16.01
C GLY A 599 -5.81 -8.13 -14.58
N LEU A 600 -5.59 -7.11 -13.75
CA LEU A 600 -5.35 -7.24 -12.33
C LEU A 600 -6.25 -6.23 -11.61
N PHE A 601 -7.02 -6.72 -10.65
CA PHE A 601 -7.95 -5.93 -9.84
C PHE A 601 -7.59 -6.11 -8.37
N ASP A 602 -7.04 -5.08 -7.77
CA ASP A 602 -6.71 -5.00 -6.35
C ASP A 602 -7.98 -4.59 -5.60
N GLY A 603 -8.51 -5.48 -4.77
CA GLY A 603 -9.79 -5.29 -4.07
C GLY A 603 -9.58 -4.70 -2.68
N HIS A 604 -10.50 -3.83 -2.25
CA HIS A 604 -10.46 -3.26 -0.90
C HIS A 604 -11.86 -3.04 -0.32
N GLY A 605 -11.98 -3.20 0.99
CA GLY A 605 -13.27 -3.15 1.69
C GLY A 605 -14.19 -4.34 1.40
N GLY A 606 -13.72 -5.30 0.59
CA GLY A 606 -14.42 -6.49 0.11
C GLY A 606 -13.71 -7.04 -1.14
N ASP A 607 -14.17 -8.17 -1.64
CA ASP A 607 -13.65 -8.84 -2.84
C ASP A 607 -14.71 -8.97 -3.95
N THR A 608 -15.89 -8.38 -3.75
CA THR A 608 -17.04 -8.55 -4.64
C THR A 608 -16.83 -7.77 -5.92
N VAL A 609 -16.42 -6.50 -5.81
CA VAL A 609 -16.17 -5.63 -6.97
C VAL A 609 -14.96 -6.13 -7.78
N SER A 610 -13.89 -6.56 -7.13
CA SER A 610 -12.70 -7.09 -7.82
C SER A 610 -13.07 -8.37 -8.59
N LYS A 611 -13.70 -9.37 -7.95
CA LYS A 611 -14.18 -10.62 -8.57
C LYS A 611 -15.15 -10.37 -9.73
N LEU A 612 -16.14 -9.51 -9.53
CA LEU A 612 -17.09 -9.09 -10.56
C LEU A 612 -16.36 -8.52 -11.77
N SER A 613 -15.42 -7.60 -11.52
CA SER A 613 -14.67 -6.93 -12.57
C SER A 613 -13.87 -7.94 -13.38
N SER A 614 -13.08 -8.80 -12.72
CA SER A 614 -12.32 -9.86 -13.41
C SER A 614 -13.19 -10.81 -14.23
N ALA A 615 -14.41 -11.13 -13.77
CA ALA A 615 -15.31 -12.03 -14.48
C ALA A 615 -15.99 -11.39 -15.71
N LEU A 616 -16.40 -10.12 -15.59
CA LEU A 616 -17.20 -9.45 -16.62
C LEU A 616 -16.39 -8.64 -17.63
N PHE A 617 -15.21 -8.14 -17.24
CA PHE A 617 -14.43 -7.18 -18.03
C PHE A 617 -14.18 -7.66 -19.47
N PRO A 618 -13.71 -8.91 -19.71
CA PRO A 618 -13.42 -9.34 -21.07
C PRO A 618 -14.69 -9.34 -21.95
N THR A 619 -15.79 -9.92 -21.48
CA THR A 619 -17.04 -9.96 -22.26
C THR A 619 -17.62 -8.56 -22.52
N ILE A 620 -17.61 -7.67 -21.53
CA ILE A 620 -18.10 -6.29 -21.70
C ILE A 620 -17.20 -5.56 -22.71
N PHE A 621 -15.88 -5.66 -22.56
CA PHE A 621 -14.93 -5.03 -23.49
C PHE A 621 -15.13 -5.48 -24.93
N ALA A 622 -15.29 -6.78 -25.17
CA ALA A 622 -15.56 -7.31 -26.50
C ALA A 622 -16.83 -6.68 -27.12
N ASN A 623 -17.91 -6.60 -26.34
CA ASN A 623 -19.16 -5.98 -26.77
C ASN A 623 -19.01 -4.49 -27.07
N GLN A 624 -18.32 -3.73 -26.21
CA GLN A 624 -18.11 -2.31 -26.41
C GLN A 624 -17.25 -2.05 -27.65
N LEU A 625 -16.17 -2.82 -27.83
CA LEU A 625 -15.31 -2.71 -29.02
C LEU A 625 -16.09 -3.02 -30.30
N GLN A 626 -16.92 -4.07 -30.31
CA GLN A 626 -17.76 -4.39 -31.45
C GLN A 626 -18.77 -3.28 -31.77
N SER A 627 -19.36 -2.68 -30.73
CA SER A 627 -20.27 -1.53 -30.86
C SER A 627 -19.59 -0.33 -31.51
N GLN A 628 -18.36 0.02 -31.08
CA GLN A 628 -17.57 1.12 -31.66
C GLN A 628 -17.25 0.86 -33.14
N ILE A 629 -16.86 -0.36 -33.49
CA ILE A 629 -16.57 -0.77 -34.87
C ILE A 629 -17.84 -0.66 -35.73
N LYS A 630 -18.96 -1.26 -35.30
CA LYS A 630 -20.23 -1.24 -36.04
C LYS A 630 -20.74 0.19 -36.29
N LYS A 631 -20.75 1.05 -35.25
CA LYS A 631 -21.15 2.47 -35.35
C LYS A 631 -20.30 3.26 -36.35
N SER A 632 -19.02 2.91 -36.49
CA SER A 632 -18.08 3.63 -37.35
C SER A 632 -18.18 3.16 -38.81
N LEU A 633 -18.31 1.84 -39.03
CA LEU A 633 -18.50 1.26 -40.38
C LEU A 633 -19.83 1.72 -41.01
N SER A 634 -20.89 1.91 -40.22
CA SER A 634 -22.16 2.45 -40.73
C SER A 634 -22.07 3.90 -41.23
N LYS A 635 -21.02 4.65 -40.85
CA LYS A 635 -20.82 6.06 -41.25
C LYS A 635 -20.00 6.24 -42.54
N LYS A 636 -19.58 5.16 -43.22
CA LYS A 636 -18.93 5.12 -44.56
C LYS A 636 -17.74 6.08 -44.82
N LYS A 637 -17.07 6.61 -43.80
CA LYS A 637 -16.06 7.68 -43.97
C LYS A 637 -14.75 7.53 -43.19
N LEU A 638 -14.50 6.40 -42.54
CA LEU A 638 -13.34 6.27 -41.63
C LEU A 638 -12.49 5.08 -42.05
N ASP A 639 -11.20 5.35 -42.24
CA ASP A 639 -10.17 4.33 -42.42
C ASP A 639 -9.91 3.62 -41.08
N PRO A 640 -10.20 2.32 -40.93
CA PRO A 640 -10.12 1.64 -39.64
C PRO A 640 -8.71 1.68 -39.01
N GLU A 641 -7.63 1.77 -39.80
CA GLU A 641 -6.25 1.83 -39.28
C GLU A 641 -6.02 3.08 -38.42
N ASN A 642 -6.64 4.21 -38.81
CA ASN A 642 -6.48 5.49 -38.12
C ASN A 642 -7.34 5.63 -36.86
N TYR A 643 -8.36 4.78 -36.69
CA TYR A 643 -9.35 4.91 -35.60
C TYR A 643 -9.31 3.77 -34.59
N ILE A 644 -8.57 2.69 -34.85
CA ILE A 644 -8.60 1.52 -33.99
C ILE A 644 -8.15 1.81 -32.55
N ASP A 645 -7.08 2.60 -32.38
CA ASP A 645 -6.60 3.01 -31.06
C ASP A 645 -7.69 3.81 -30.31
N THR A 646 -8.45 4.64 -31.04
CA THR A 646 -9.54 5.42 -30.47
C THR A 646 -10.70 4.51 -30.05
N TRP A 647 -11.06 3.52 -30.87
CA TRP A 647 -12.11 2.57 -30.53
C TRP A 647 -11.74 1.71 -29.31
N ILE A 648 -10.49 1.26 -29.23
CA ILE A 648 -9.97 0.52 -28.07
C ILE A 648 -10.01 1.39 -26.80
N LYS A 649 -9.55 2.64 -26.88
CA LYS A 649 -9.60 3.59 -25.76
C LYS A 649 -11.03 3.82 -25.28
N THR A 650 -11.96 4.08 -26.19
CA THR A 650 -13.38 4.27 -25.85
C THR A 650 -13.98 2.99 -25.28
N ALA A 651 -13.66 1.81 -25.82
CA ALA A 651 -14.14 0.54 -25.31
C ALA A 651 -13.66 0.28 -23.87
N PHE A 652 -12.42 0.64 -23.53
CA PHE A 652 -11.95 0.60 -22.14
C PHE A 652 -12.78 1.50 -21.23
N ILE A 653 -12.92 2.78 -21.57
CA ILE A 653 -13.68 3.75 -20.76
C ILE A 653 -15.14 3.29 -20.55
N GLU A 654 -15.82 2.87 -21.63
CA GLU A 654 -17.19 2.37 -21.57
C GLU A 654 -17.29 1.06 -20.75
N THR A 655 -16.25 0.22 -20.77
CA THR A 655 -16.22 -1.02 -19.97
C THR A 655 -16.17 -0.73 -18.48
N TYR A 656 -15.26 0.14 -18.03
CA TYR A 656 -15.19 0.55 -16.62
C TYR A 656 -16.50 1.19 -16.16
N SER A 657 -17.08 2.09 -16.97
CA SER A 657 -18.39 2.71 -16.69
C SER A 657 -19.50 1.68 -16.56
N THR A 658 -19.56 0.71 -17.48
CA THR A 658 -20.60 -0.34 -17.47
C THR A 658 -20.50 -1.24 -16.24
N ILE A 659 -19.29 -1.60 -15.83
CA ILE A 659 -19.06 -2.37 -14.60
C ILE A 659 -19.51 -1.55 -13.38
N ASN A 660 -19.15 -0.27 -13.32
CA ASN A 660 -19.52 0.59 -12.20
C ASN A 660 -21.03 0.81 -12.09
N GLU A 661 -21.74 0.95 -13.22
CA GLU A 661 -23.21 0.95 -13.24
C GLU A 661 -23.82 -0.35 -12.69
N TYR A 662 -23.17 -1.48 -12.94
CA TYR A 662 -23.60 -2.76 -12.39
C TYR A 662 -23.43 -2.79 -10.88
N VAL A 663 -22.28 -2.34 -10.39
CA VAL A 663 -21.99 -2.17 -8.95
C VAL A 663 -23.03 -1.29 -8.27
N GLU A 664 -23.40 -0.16 -8.90
CA GLU A 664 -24.46 0.73 -8.40
C GLU A 664 -25.83 0.06 -8.36
N LYS A 665 -26.22 -0.65 -9.42
CA LYS A 665 -27.50 -1.38 -9.47
C LYS A 665 -27.59 -2.47 -8.40
N GLN A 666 -26.49 -3.15 -8.10
CA GLN A 666 -26.44 -4.18 -7.05
C GLN A 666 -26.20 -3.63 -5.65
N LYS A 667 -25.86 -2.35 -5.50
CA LYS A 667 -25.55 -1.68 -4.23
C LYS A 667 -24.40 -2.32 -3.46
N PHE A 668 -23.35 -2.72 -4.18
CA PHE A 668 -22.12 -3.15 -3.51
C PHE A 668 -21.43 -1.96 -2.83
N THR A 669 -20.76 -2.23 -1.71
CA THR A 669 -20.19 -1.22 -0.82
C THR A 669 -18.67 -1.20 -0.81
N ASP A 670 -18.04 -2.23 -1.37
CA ASP A 670 -16.60 -2.37 -1.56
C ASP A 670 -16.13 -1.67 -2.85
N GLY A 671 -14.82 -1.71 -3.09
CA GLY A 671 -14.19 -1.10 -4.24
C GLY A 671 -12.99 -1.89 -4.76
N SER A 672 -12.48 -1.50 -5.92
CA SER A 672 -11.29 -2.11 -6.49
C SER A 672 -10.52 -1.15 -7.40
N ALA A 673 -9.20 -1.08 -7.23
CA ALA A 673 -8.30 -0.58 -8.26
C ALA A 673 -8.19 -1.64 -9.37
N GLY A 674 -8.18 -1.22 -10.63
CA GLY A 674 -8.17 -2.14 -11.77
C GLY A 674 -7.26 -1.66 -12.89
N ILE A 675 -6.36 -2.52 -13.33
CA ILE A 675 -5.49 -2.32 -14.48
C ILE A 675 -5.68 -3.44 -15.50
N VAL A 676 -5.85 -3.07 -16.77
CA VAL A 676 -6.10 -4.03 -17.86
C VAL A 676 -5.25 -3.66 -19.07
N ILE A 677 -4.57 -4.65 -19.64
CA ILE A 677 -3.72 -4.48 -20.83
C ILE A 677 -4.22 -5.38 -21.97
N LEU A 678 -4.41 -4.77 -23.14
CA LEU A 678 -4.60 -5.46 -24.41
C LEU A 678 -3.29 -5.42 -25.20
N ILE A 679 -2.67 -6.58 -25.39
CA ILE A 679 -1.49 -6.78 -26.22
C ILE A 679 -1.96 -7.19 -27.61
N THR A 680 -1.48 -6.49 -28.63
CA THR A 680 -1.74 -6.80 -30.05
C THR A 680 -0.40 -7.08 -30.75
N PRO A 681 -0.41 -7.56 -32.01
CA PRO A 681 0.82 -7.75 -32.78
C PRO A 681 1.70 -6.49 -32.93
N GLN A 682 1.14 -5.29 -32.82
CA GLN A 682 1.89 -4.04 -33.04
C GLN A 682 1.96 -3.11 -31.82
N LYS A 683 0.93 -3.16 -30.97
CA LYS A 683 0.74 -2.19 -29.89
C LYS A 683 0.29 -2.85 -28.60
N MET A 684 0.50 -2.14 -27.50
CA MET A 684 0.03 -2.49 -26.17
C MET A 684 -0.83 -1.32 -25.66
N HIS A 685 -2.05 -1.61 -25.24
CA HIS A 685 -2.97 -0.61 -24.67
C HIS A 685 -3.18 -0.92 -23.20
N CYS A 686 -2.82 0.00 -22.31
CA CYS A 686 -2.95 -0.17 -20.86
C CYS A 686 -3.98 0.82 -20.33
N ALA A 687 -5.05 0.31 -19.72
CA ALA A 687 -6.07 1.09 -19.04
C ALA A 687 -5.90 0.92 -17.53
N ASN A 688 -5.65 2.00 -16.78
CA ASN A 688 -5.49 1.96 -15.33
C ASN A 688 -6.51 2.84 -14.61
N CYS A 689 -7.09 2.31 -13.54
CA CYS A 689 -8.00 3.00 -12.62
C CYS A 689 -7.62 2.63 -11.18
N GLY A 690 -6.83 3.47 -10.51
CA GLY A 690 -6.32 3.22 -9.16
C GLY A 690 -4.79 3.20 -9.08
N ASP A 691 -4.24 2.46 -8.13
CA ASP A 691 -2.81 2.42 -7.76
C ASP A 691 -2.09 1.11 -8.11
N SER A 692 -2.79 0.13 -8.69
CA SER A 692 -2.12 -0.94 -9.43
C SER A 692 -1.30 -0.37 -10.58
N ARG A 693 -0.14 -0.96 -10.89
CA ARG A 693 0.76 -0.47 -11.95
C ARG A 693 1.26 -1.56 -12.88
N ALA A 694 1.60 -1.13 -14.10
CA ALA A 694 2.24 -1.94 -15.11
C ALA A 694 3.57 -1.33 -15.58
N LEU A 695 4.56 -2.18 -15.85
CA LEU A 695 5.89 -1.81 -16.27
C LEU A 695 6.31 -2.64 -17.49
N LEU A 696 6.70 -1.96 -18.58
CA LEU A 696 7.35 -2.59 -19.72
C LEU A 696 8.85 -2.69 -19.46
N VAL A 697 9.35 -3.91 -19.38
CA VAL A 697 10.77 -4.22 -19.19
C VAL A 697 11.40 -4.45 -20.56
N GLN A 698 12.34 -3.59 -20.91
CA GLN A 698 13.10 -3.66 -22.16
C GLN A 698 14.57 -4.01 -21.86
N ARG A 699 15.34 -4.38 -22.88
CA ARG A 699 16.72 -4.88 -22.72
C ARG A 699 17.60 -4.03 -21.80
N ASN A 700 17.53 -2.70 -21.96
CA ASN A 700 18.35 -1.73 -21.25
C ASN A 700 17.56 -0.63 -20.53
N THR A 701 16.23 -0.65 -20.62
CA THR A 701 15.35 0.42 -20.12
C THR A 701 14.07 -0.16 -19.56
N GLU A 702 13.33 0.66 -18.82
CA GLU A 702 12.02 0.35 -18.30
C GLU A 702 11.05 1.50 -18.59
N ASN A 703 9.82 1.18 -18.98
CA ASN A 703 8.82 2.18 -19.34
C ASN A 703 7.52 1.95 -18.53
N PRO A 704 7.16 2.86 -17.61
CA PRO A 704 5.88 2.78 -16.90
C PRO A 704 4.71 2.81 -17.87
N MET A 705 3.84 1.80 -17.80
CA MET A 705 2.68 1.66 -18.69
C MET A 705 1.40 2.29 -18.10
N SER A 706 1.46 2.79 -16.87
CA SER A 706 0.34 3.35 -16.12
C SER A 706 0.79 4.45 -15.14
N VAL A 707 -0.14 5.31 -14.73
CA VAL A 707 0.05 6.31 -13.67
C VAL A 707 -0.66 5.88 -12.39
N ASP A 708 -0.04 6.14 -11.24
CA ASP A 708 -0.63 5.93 -9.93
C ASP A 708 -1.65 7.04 -9.58
N HIS A 709 -2.87 6.67 -9.20
CA HIS A 709 -3.97 7.59 -8.96
C HIS A 709 -4.23 7.88 -7.48
N LYS A 710 -3.24 8.45 -6.77
CA LYS A 710 -3.42 8.91 -5.38
C LYS A 710 -4.18 10.25 -5.30
N PRO A 711 -5.08 10.46 -4.31
CA PRO A 711 -5.83 11.72 -4.14
C PRO A 711 -4.95 12.96 -3.98
N THR A 712 -3.73 12.78 -3.46
CA THR A 712 -2.74 13.85 -3.25
C THR A 712 -2.09 14.36 -4.54
N ASN A 713 -2.27 13.66 -5.67
CA ASN A 713 -1.69 14.09 -6.94
C ASN A 713 -2.33 15.41 -7.43
N PRO A 714 -1.57 16.41 -7.90
CA PRO A 714 -2.11 17.75 -8.19
C PRO A 714 -3.28 17.81 -9.18
N ASN A 715 -3.31 16.90 -10.15
CA ASN A 715 -4.40 16.81 -11.13
C ASN A 715 -5.64 16.18 -10.51
N GLU A 716 -5.47 15.09 -9.75
CA GLU A 716 -6.55 14.39 -9.06
C GLU A 716 -7.14 15.27 -7.96
N PHE A 717 -6.32 15.93 -7.15
CA PHE A 717 -6.77 16.86 -6.12
C PHE A 717 -7.68 17.95 -6.71
N ARG A 718 -7.28 18.57 -7.82
CA ARG A 718 -8.12 19.58 -8.50
C ARG A 718 -9.45 19.00 -8.98
N ARG A 719 -9.43 17.82 -9.60
CA ARG A 719 -10.65 17.12 -10.06
C ARG A 719 -11.58 16.76 -8.89
N ILE A 720 -11.04 16.23 -7.80
CA ILE A 720 -11.77 15.89 -6.58
C ILE A 720 -12.49 17.13 -6.03
N ARG A 721 -11.78 18.26 -5.92
CA ARG A 721 -12.34 19.53 -5.45
C ARG A 721 -13.43 20.06 -6.38
N GLN A 722 -13.25 19.96 -7.70
CA GLN A 722 -14.27 20.33 -8.69
C GLN A 722 -15.54 19.49 -8.59
N ASN A 723 -15.44 18.27 -8.08
CA ASN A 723 -16.56 17.34 -7.87
C ASN A 723 -17.02 17.28 -6.40
N TYR A 724 -16.82 18.38 -5.65
CA TYR A 724 -17.29 18.54 -4.26
C TYR A 724 -16.68 17.57 -3.24
N GLY A 725 -15.58 16.90 -3.58
CA GLY A 725 -14.81 16.08 -2.65
C GLY A 725 -13.72 16.85 -1.92
N TYR A 726 -13.03 16.17 -1.02
CA TYR A 726 -11.83 16.67 -0.36
C TYR A 726 -10.81 15.56 -0.16
N VAL A 727 -9.57 15.94 0.16
CA VAL A 727 -8.51 15.02 0.58
C VAL A 727 -8.12 15.39 2.00
N ASP A 728 -8.24 14.45 2.92
CA ASP A 728 -7.93 14.69 4.32
C ASP A 728 -6.40 14.72 4.58
N LYS A 729 -6.00 14.97 5.83
CA LYS A 729 -4.58 15.00 6.22
C LYS A 729 -3.83 13.67 6.02
N SER A 730 -4.55 12.55 5.93
CA SER A 730 -3.98 11.24 5.68
C SER A 730 -3.86 10.91 4.19
N GLY A 731 -4.25 11.83 3.31
CA GLY A 731 -4.23 11.63 1.86
C GLY A 731 -5.43 10.86 1.32
N ARG A 732 -6.49 10.68 2.12
CA ARG A 732 -7.69 9.93 1.73
C ARG A 732 -8.76 10.84 1.15
N LEU A 733 -9.38 10.41 0.05
CA LEU A 733 -10.53 11.04 -0.56
C LEU A 733 -11.75 10.91 0.35
N ASN A 734 -12.33 12.05 0.70
CA ASN A 734 -13.43 12.22 1.65
C ASN A 734 -13.19 11.58 3.04
N GLY A 735 -11.93 11.31 3.41
CA GLY A 735 -11.57 10.55 4.62
C GLY A 735 -11.78 9.04 4.49
N GLU A 736 -12.27 8.56 3.35
CA GLU A 736 -12.84 7.22 3.19
C GLU A 736 -11.96 6.29 2.38
N VAL A 737 -11.35 6.74 1.27
CA VAL A 737 -10.64 5.88 0.30
C VAL A 737 -9.27 6.46 -0.04
N GLY A 738 -8.25 5.61 -0.14
CA GLY A 738 -6.87 6.01 -0.49
C GLY A 738 -6.62 6.28 -1.97
N LEU A 739 -7.67 6.23 -2.79
CA LEU A 739 -7.62 6.26 -4.26
C LEU A 739 -8.42 7.45 -4.78
N ALA A 740 -7.94 8.06 -5.86
CA ALA A 740 -8.69 9.07 -6.60
C ALA A 740 -9.63 8.44 -7.64
N ARG A 741 -9.27 7.25 -8.13
CA ARG A 741 -10.02 6.49 -9.14
C ARG A 741 -10.15 5.03 -8.72
N ALA A 742 -11.33 4.45 -8.85
CA ALA A 742 -11.60 3.05 -8.58
C ALA A 742 -12.93 2.61 -9.22
N LEU A 743 -13.13 1.30 -9.35
CA LEU A 743 -14.45 0.69 -9.52
C LEU A 743 -15.10 0.54 -8.13
N GLY A 744 -16.39 0.84 -7.99
CA GLY A 744 -17.08 0.78 -6.71
C GLY A 744 -16.92 2.05 -5.86
N ASP A 745 -16.81 1.91 -4.53
CA ASP A 745 -16.68 3.02 -3.59
C ASP A 745 -17.74 4.13 -3.77
N LEU A 746 -18.98 3.74 -4.04
CA LEU A 746 -20.06 4.64 -4.48
C LEU A 746 -20.33 5.80 -3.50
N LYS A 747 -20.01 5.63 -2.21
CA LYS A 747 -20.07 6.68 -1.18
C LYS A 747 -19.20 7.91 -1.48
N CYS A 748 -18.19 7.76 -2.33
CA CYS A 748 -17.25 8.82 -2.70
C CYS A 748 -17.60 9.49 -4.04
N HIS A 749 -18.64 9.04 -4.73
CA HIS A 749 -19.07 9.69 -5.97
C HIS A 749 -19.72 11.06 -5.70
N PRO A 750 -19.55 12.05 -6.60
CA PRO A 750 -18.82 12.00 -7.87
C PRO A 750 -17.32 12.36 -7.76
N ALA A 751 -16.81 12.60 -6.55
CA ALA A 751 -15.42 12.97 -6.34
C ALA A 751 -14.44 11.85 -6.76
N LEU A 752 -14.78 10.60 -6.45
CA LEU A 752 -14.15 9.41 -7.01
C LEU A 752 -14.75 9.10 -8.40
N THR A 753 -13.90 8.76 -9.37
CA THR A 753 -14.32 8.37 -10.73
C THR A 753 -13.85 6.95 -11.06
N CYS A 754 -14.60 6.24 -11.90
CA CYS A 754 -14.17 4.96 -12.47
C CYS A 754 -13.52 5.12 -13.86
N GLU A 755 -13.41 6.34 -14.39
CA GLU A 755 -12.81 6.58 -15.70
C GLU A 755 -11.31 6.25 -15.70
N PRO A 756 -10.85 5.26 -16.47
CA PRO A 756 -9.45 4.86 -16.49
C PRO A 756 -8.60 5.85 -17.29
N GLU A 757 -7.32 5.96 -16.97
CA GLU A 757 -6.34 6.50 -17.90
C GLU A 757 -5.91 5.41 -18.88
N VAL A 758 -5.95 5.70 -20.20
CA VAL A 758 -5.61 4.73 -21.25
C VAL A 758 -4.40 5.19 -22.06
N LEU A 759 -3.28 4.48 -21.89
CA LEU A 759 -2.02 4.72 -22.58
C LEU A 759 -1.78 3.66 -23.67
N THR A 760 -1.16 4.08 -24.78
CA THR A 760 -0.84 3.20 -25.93
C THR A 760 0.66 3.22 -26.18
N PHE A 761 1.25 2.03 -26.37
CA PHE A 761 2.68 1.84 -26.60
C PHE A 761 2.89 1.04 -27.89
N ASN A 762 3.84 1.48 -28.72
CA ASN A 762 4.29 0.68 -29.86
C ASN A 762 5.21 -0.42 -29.36
N ARG A 763 5.06 -1.62 -29.92
CA ARG A 763 5.94 -2.74 -29.63
C ARG A 763 7.27 -2.59 -30.34
N SER A 764 8.31 -3.14 -29.74
CA SER A 764 9.67 -3.10 -30.26
C SER A 764 10.41 -4.42 -30.03
N ASN A 765 11.52 -4.62 -30.76
CA ASN A 765 12.41 -5.77 -30.55
C ASN A 765 13.25 -5.67 -29.25
N GLU A 766 13.13 -4.56 -28.51
CA GLU A 766 13.76 -4.38 -27.21
C GLU A 766 12.86 -4.86 -26.06
N ASP A 767 11.57 -5.08 -26.31
CA ASP A 767 10.60 -5.49 -25.31
C ASP A 767 10.90 -6.93 -24.86
N GLN A 768 11.08 -7.15 -23.55
CA GLN A 768 11.40 -8.47 -23.00
C GLN A 768 10.28 -9.03 -22.13
N ALA A 769 9.65 -8.18 -21.32
CA ALA A 769 8.54 -8.57 -20.47
C ALA A 769 7.63 -7.41 -20.09
N ILE A 770 6.41 -7.74 -19.64
CA ILE A 770 5.54 -6.83 -18.88
C ILE A 770 5.43 -7.38 -17.46
N VAL A 771 5.51 -6.49 -16.47
CA VAL A 771 5.16 -6.77 -15.08
C VAL A 771 3.94 -5.95 -14.71
N VAL A 772 2.86 -6.59 -14.25
CA VAL A 772 1.66 -5.94 -13.73
C VAL A 772 1.47 -6.38 -12.28
N ALA A 773 1.34 -5.44 -11.36
CA ALA A 773 1.18 -5.77 -9.94
C ALA A 773 0.32 -4.74 -9.20
N CYS A 774 -0.27 -5.16 -8.08
CA CYS A 774 -0.95 -4.27 -7.13
C CYS A 774 0.05 -3.45 -6.29
N ASP A 775 -0.47 -2.55 -5.47
CA ASP A 775 0.33 -1.56 -4.73
C ASP A 775 1.37 -2.22 -3.81
N GLY A 776 1.10 -3.44 -3.30
CA GLY A 776 2.02 -4.14 -2.39
C GLY A 776 3.41 -4.42 -2.97
N LEU A 777 3.57 -4.64 -4.28
CA LEU A 777 4.91 -4.75 -4.90
C LEU A 777 5.58 -3.37 -4.99
N TRP A 778 4.76 -2.37 -5.31
CA TRP A 778 5.15 -1.03 -5.70
C TRP A 778 5.47 -0.12 -4.51
N ASP A 779 4.97 -0.47 -3.33
CA ASP A 779 5.26 0.17 -2.04
C ASP A 779 6.72 -0.02 -1.60
N VAL A 780 7.36 -1.10 -2.04
CA VAL A 780 8.68 -1.52 -1.55
C VAL A 780 9.74 -1.51 -2.63
N PHE A 781 9.36 -1.51 -3.91
CA PHE A 781 10.30 -1.47 -5.03
C PHE A 781 10.00 -0.35 -6.02
N ASP A 782 11.06 0.29 -6.49
CA ASP A 782 11.01 1.18 -7.65
C ASP A 782 11.02 0.40 -8.98
N ASN A 783 10.72 1.11 -10.06
CA ASN A 783 10.64 0.52 -11.40
C ASN A 783 11.96 -0.12 -11.84
N GLN A 784 13.09 0.51 -11.49
CA GLN A 784 14.43 0.02 -11.86
C GLN A 784 14.76 -1.31 -11.19
N THR A 785 14.42 -1.44 -9.91
CA THR A 785 14.63 -2.65 -9.12
C THR A 785 13.79 -3.80 -9.66
N VAL A 786 12.50 -3.58 -9.91
CA VAL A 786 11.62 -4.60 -10.52
C VAL A 786 12.13 -5.00 -11.89
N ALA A 787 12.45 -4.05 -12.78
CA ALA A 787 12.96 -4.34 -14.11
C ALA A 787 14.28 -5.14 -14.09
N ARG A 788 15.18 -4.84 -13.16
CA ARG A 788 16.43 -5.59 -12.97
C ARG A 788 16.15 -7.03 -12.51
N MET A 789 15.36 -7.20 -11.44
CA MET A 789 15.00 -8.52 -10.89
C MET A 789 14.33 -9.42 -11.92
N THR A 790 13.44 -8.84 -12.75
CA THR A 790 12.81 -9.52 -13.89
C THR A 790 13.84 -9.92 -14.93
N ARG A 791 14.69 -9.00 -15.41
CA ARG A 791 15.70 -9.27 -16.45
C ARG A 791 16.66 -10.39 -16.08
N GLU A 792 17.15 -10.39 -14.84
CA GLU A 792 18.05 -11.41 -14.31
C GLU A 792 17.45 -12.83 -14.37
N ARG A 793 16.11 -12.94 -14.39
CA ARG A 793 15.36 -14.20 -14.34
C ARG A 793 14.60 -14.54 -15.63
N LEU A 794 14.77 -13.77 -16.71
CA LEU A 794 14.07 -14.03 -17.98
C LEU A 794 14.41 -15.39 -18.60
N LYS A 795 15.56 -15.97 -18.24
CA LYS A 795 16.01 -17.29 -18.70
C LYS A 795 15.36 -18.45 -17.91
N THR A 796 14.59 -18.16 -16.86
CA THR A 796 13.90 -19.20 -16.10
C THR A 796 12.90 -19.93 -17.00
N PRO A 797 12.80 -21.28 -16.93
CA PRO A 797 11.90 -22.05 -17.78
C PRO A 797 10.43 -21.66 -17.60
N ARG A 798 9.98 -21.43 -16.36
CA ARG A 798 8.61 -21.06 -16.02
C ARG A 798 8.54 -19.57 -15.66
N ILE A 799 7.64 -18.82 -16.29
CA ILE A 799 7.46 -17.39 -15.98
C ILE A 799 6.79 -17.16 -14.62
N ALA A 800 6.00 -18.12 -14.14
CA ALA A 800 5.40 -18.07 -12.81
C ALA A 800 6.45 -17.96 -11.69
N ASP A 801 7.64 -18.54 -11.89
CA ASP A 801 8.78 -18.42 -10.96
C ASP A 801 9.23 -16.95 -10.79
N ILE A 802 9.15 -16.14 -11.86
CA ILE A 802 9.49 -14.71 -11.82
C ILE A 802 8.42 -13.93 -11.04
N ALA A 803 7.14 -14.18 -11.33
CA ALA A 803 6.03 -13.51 -10.64
C ALA A 803 6.03 -13.83 -9.13
N CYS A 804 6.20 -15.11 -8.76
CA CYS A 804 6.29 -15.54 -7.37
C CYS A 804 7.52 -14.96 -6.67
N PHE A 805 8.67 -14.91 -7.35
CA PHE A 805 9.87 -14.29 -6.80
C PHE A 805 9.67 -12.79 -6.51
N LEU A 806 9.09 -12.02 -7.43
CA LEU A 806 8.82 -10.59 -7.22
C LEU A 806 7.90 -10.38 -6.01
N ARG A 807 6.84 -11.19 -5.89
CA ARG A 807 5.94 -11.18 -4.76
C ARG A 807 6.63 -11.52 -3.44
N ASP A 808 7.38 -12.62 -3.40
CA ASP A 808 8.09 -13.07 -2.20
C ASP A 808 9.12 -12.04 -1.76
N ALA A 809 9.86 -11.47 -2.71
CA ALA A 809 10.79 -10.39 -2.45
C ALA A 809 10.07 -9.18 -1.84
N ALA A 810 8.91 -8.77 -2.35
CA ALA A 810 8.17 -7.65 -1.76
C ALA A 810 7.65 -7.96 -0.37
N HIS A 811 7.19 -9.19 -0.13
CA HIS A 811 6.76 -9.64 1.19
C HIS A 811 7.91 -9.55 2.22
N PHE A 812 9.11 -10.01 1.83
CA PHE A 812 10.30 -9.93 2.67
C PHE A 812 10.87 -8.52 2.80
N ASN A 813 10.55 -7.63 1.85
CA ASN A 813 10.85 -6.20 1.93
C ASN A 813 9.78 -5.42 2.71
N ASP A 814 9.02 -6.13 3.55
CA ASP A 814 8.12 -5.58 4.57
C ASP A 814 6.89 -4.86 3.99
N SER A 815 6.47 -5.27 2.79
CA SER A 815 5.25 -4.78 2.14
C SER A 815 4.04 -4.88 3.07
N GLY A 816 3.28 -3.78 3.14
CA GLY A 816 2.13 -3.63 4.03
C GLY A 816 0.82 -4.17 3.46
N ASP A 817 0.78 -4.46 2.16
CA ASP A 817 -0.43 -4.81 1.42
C ASP A 817 -0.45 -6.27 0.94
N ASN A 818 -1.53 -6.66 0.26
CA ASN A 818 -1.54 -7.82 -0.60
C ASN A 818 -0.61 -7.61 -1.78
N ILE A 819 -0.03 -8.70 -2.26
CA ILE A 819 0.93 -8.69 -3.35
C ILE A 819 0.46 -9.72 -4.38
N SER A 820 0.04 -9.21 -5.53
CA SER A 820 -0.37 -9.94 -6.72
C SER A 820 0.48 -9.46 -7.88
N CYS A 821 1.03 -10.38 -8.65
CA CYS A 821 1.92 -10.07 -9.77
C CYS A 821 1.60 -10.95 -10.97
N ILE A 822 1.52 -10.33 -12.15
CA ILE A 822 1.47 -10.99 -13.45
C ILE A 822 2.76 -10.61 -14.18
N VAL A 823 3.47 -11.61 -14.70
CA VAL A 823 4.63 -11.40 -15.58
C VAL A 823 4.31 -12.03 -16.93
N VAL A 824 4.54 -11.28 -18.00
CA VAL A 824 4.41 -11.74 -19.39
C VAL A 824 5.77 -11.62 -20.05
N ARG A 825 6.31 -12.71 -20.60
CA ARG A 825 7.55 -12.73 -21.41
C ARG A 825 7.20 -12.75 -22.89
N PHE A 826 7.99 -12.00 -23.66
CA PHE A 826 7.93 -11.92 -25.12
C PHE A 826 8.92 -12.84 -25.82
#